data_AF-W1QH29-F1
#
_entry.id   AF-W1QH29-F1
#
_cell.length_a   1.000
_cell.length_b   1.000
_cell.length_c   1.000
_cell.angle_alpha   90.00
_cell.angle_beta   90.00
_cell.angle_gamma   90.00
#
_symmetry.space_group_name_H-M   'P 1'
#
loop_
_entity.id
_entity.type
_entity.pdbx_description
1 polymer ?
#
loop_
_entity_poly.entity_id
_entity_poly.type
_entity_poly.pdbx_seq_one_letter_code
_entity_poly.pdbx_strand_id
1 'polypeptide(L)'
;MAKKPVKLAPSTTDSTTELPLQPGPVRRYLSTTLGPQTMANRRVSSGKEMGLVVLLALFSAVIRLRSLDFPDSVVFDEVHFGGFARKYILGRFFMDVHPPLAKLLFAAVGALGGFNGKFEFAEIGDKFPDDVPYVLMRQLSAFLSVGTVVLMYLTLRTTGCKPLVSFLTSSLLVLESANATISRFVLLDSPLLFFIAAATYASSKLNIETPFTLNWWKSLVLTGVGLGFASSSKWVGFFTVAWVGVCCAIKLWFAVGDLKLSAKNIASQTVTKFVVLLGLPAIIYLASFAIHLSLLPYEGDGAAFLSSAFRTSFKDTTVPKTTLADVGIGSVVTLRHVNTNGGYLHSHNHLYEGGSGQQQITLYPHLDDNNKWLVELYNATEEPTAFEPLTDGTKIRLKHLLTHRRLHSHDIRPSVSEIDWQNEASCYGYEGFEGDPNDDFIVEIVKDESVPGKAQETVKAIDTIFRLRHAMTGCYLFSHETKLPKWGFEQQEVTCAGQGIKPLSYWYIEQNENQFLDPATAEKVSYKELSFLQKMAELHSRMWKINRGLKAPHAFESRPESWPFLQRGISYWKQGDRQVYLLGNPIVWWLSSFLFVPFGLFVVYHVLRWQLGYPLPESSVVFNYSLNTLQFLLGWFIHYYPSFLMDRQLFLHHYLPALYFGILTLGQSFEVIYSAVLKNRKSVAIVLFLAVFAGAAHMFVKRSPIVYGSAWTKSACEAAKMLNWDFDCKIYPDELPLTGGLKDEL
;
A
#
# COMPACT_ATOMS: atom_id res chain seq x y z
N MET A 1 -56.10 40.57 35.46
CA MET A 1 -56.33 39.28 34.78
C MET A 1 -55.12 38.93 33.92
N ALA A 2 -54.22 38.10 34.45
CA ALA A 2 -53.02 37.64 33.74
C ALA A 2 -53.39 36.50 32.78
N LYS A 3 -53.08 36.66 31.48
CA LYS A 3 -53.15 35.56 30.50
C LYS A 3 -52.00 34.60 30.76
N LYS A 4 -52.34 33.37 31.16
CA LYS A 4 -51.39 32.25 31.30
C LYS A 4 -50.63 32.03 29.99
N PRO A 5 -49.33 31.74 30.03
CA PRO A 5 -48.60 31.30 28.85
C PRO A 5 -49.12 29.92 28.43
N VAL A 6 -49.51 29.82 27.17
CA VAL A 6 -49.79 28.54 26.52
C VAL A 6 -48.50 27.73 26.53
N LYS A 7 -48.42 26.70 27.38
CA LYS A 7 -47.41 25.65 27.24
C LYS A 7 -47.63 25.00 25.89
N LEU A 8 -46.78 25.32 24.91
CA LEU A 8 -46.63 24.46 23.73
C LEU A 8 -46.26 23.07 24.24
N ALA A 9 -47.08 22.08 23.89
CA ALA A 9 -46.73 20.68 24.05
C ALA A 9 -45.41 20.41 23.30
N PRO A 10 -44.49 19.60 23.86
CA PRO A 10 -43.28 19.22 23.13
C PRO A 10 -43.70 18.40 21.91
N SER A 11 -43.39 18.87 20.70
CA SER A 11 -43.57 18.10 19.48
C SER A 11 -42.55 16.95 19.44
N THR A 12 -42.99 15.80 19.94
CA THR A 12 -42.31 14.51 19.95
C THR A 12 -42.20 13.93 18.54
N THR A 13 -41.27 14.45 17.73
CA THR A 13 -40.88 13.75 16.49
C THR A 13 -39.41 13.34 16.57
N ASP A 14 -39.17 12.05 16.83
CA ASP A 14 -37.85 11.37 16.77
C ASP A 14 -37.32 11.27 15.33
N SER A 15 -37.58 12.28 14.49
CA SER A 15 -37.18 12.25 13.08
C SER A 15 -35.67 12.45 12.97
N THR A 16 -35.00 11.53 12.27
CA THR A 16 -33.57 11.60 11.92
C THR A 16 -33.33 12.20 10.54
N THR A 17 -34.41 12.53 9.81
CA THR A 17 -34.34 13.04 8.44
C THR A 17 -35.24 14.25 8.26
N GLU A 18 -34.79 15.20 7.45
CA GLU A 18 -35.55 16.39 7.07
C GLU A 18 -35.28 16.75 5.62
N LEU A 19 -36.21 17.47 5.00
CA LEU A 19 -36.11 17.98 3.64
C LEU A 19 -36.48 19.48 3.66
N PRO A 20 -35.56 20.35 4.11
CA PRO A 20 -35.85 21.78 4.33
C PRO A 20 -35.84 22.55 3.01
N LEU A 21 -36.89 22.35 2.20
CA LEU A 21 -37.09 23.09 0.96
C LEU A 21 -37.57 24.51 1.25
N GLN A 22 -36.95 25.49 0.59
CA GLN A 22 -37.24 26.92 0.72
C GLN A 22 -37.67 27.49 -0.64
N PRO A 23 -38.52 28.54 -0.68
CA PRO A 23 -38.87 29.20 -1.93
C PRO A 23 -37.67 30.00 -2.46
N GLY A 24 -37.32 29.81 -3.72
CA GLY A 24 -36.36 30.63 -4.47
C GLY A 24 -37.06 31.41 -5.60
N PRO A 25 -36.33 32.30 -6.29
CA PRO A 25 -36.91 33.17 -7.33
C PRO A 25 -37.37 32.40 -8.58
N VAL A 26 -36.79 31.23 -8.86
CA VAL A 26 -37.10 30.41 -10.05
C VAL A 26 -37.69 29.05 -9.66
N ARG A 27 -37.16 28.43 -8.61
CA ARG A 27 -37.56 27.11 -8.11
C ARG A 27 -37.32 27.01 -6.61
N ARG A 28 -37.92 26.01 -5.97
CA ARG A 28 -37.56 25.66 -4.59
C ARG A 28 -36.09 25.20 -4.53
N TYR A 29 -35.41 25.53 -3.45
CA TYR A 29 -34.04 25.08 -3.19
C TYR A 29 -33.95 24.37 -1.84
N LEU A 30 -32.96 23.49 -1.71
CA LEU A 30 -32.68 22.76 -0.48
C LEU A 30 -31.80 23.62 0.42
N SER A 31 -32.23 23.86 1.66
CA SER A 31 -31.33 24.42 2.67
C SER A 31 -30.35 23.34 3.13
N THR A 32 -29.06 23.69 3.17
CA THR A 32 -27.97 22.77 3.52
C THR A 32 -27.75 22.63 5.03
N THR A 33 -28.38 23.50 5.83
CA THR A 33 -28.30 23.45 7.29
C THR A 33 -29.43 22.59 7.83
N LEU A 34 -29.08 21.58 8.62
CA LEU A 34 -30.07 20.74 9.28
C LEU A 34 -30.69 21.46 10.49
N GLY A 35 -31.96 21.18 10.78
CA GLY A 35 -32.64 21.63 11.98
C GLY A 35 -31.97 21.09 13.27
N PRO A 36 -31.91 21.87 14.37
CA PRO A 36 -31.23 21.46 15.60
C PRO A 36 -31.72 20.13 16.18
N GLN A 37 -33.03 19.85 16.07
CA GLN A 37 -33.63 18.61 16.56
C GLN A 37 -33.19 17.40 15.73
N THR A 38 -33.20 17.51 14.40
CA THR A 38 -32.71 16.44 13.51
C THR A 38 -31.23 16.18 13.73
N MET A 39 -30.41 17.23 13.89
CA MET A 39 -29.00 17.10 14.24
C MET A 39 -28.81 16.39 15.58
N ALA A 40 -29.59 16.74 16.61
CA ALA A 40 -29.54 16.09 17.91
C ALA A 40 -29.94 14.61 17.81
N ASN A 41 -30.97 14.28 17.03
CA ASN A 41 -31.44 12.92 16.78
C ASN A 41 -30.48 12.05 15.96
N ARG A 42 -29.49 12.65 15.30
CA ARG A 42 -28.38 11.96 14.59
C ARG A 42 -27.16 11.73 15.47
N ARG A 43 -27.11 12.31 16.66
CA ARG A 43 -26.02 12.15 17.62
C ARG A 43 -26.40 11.08 18.65
N VAL A 44 -25.38 10.43 19.21
CA VAL A 44 -25.54 9.58 20.38
C VAL A 44 -25.65 10.49 21.61
N SER A 45 -26.83 10.57 22.20
CA SER A 45 -27.13 11.47 23.33
C SER A 45 -27.90 10.80 24.46
N SER A 46 -28.64 9.73 24.18
CA SER A 46 -29.43 9.02 25.20
C SER A 46 -28.64 7.91 25.88
N GLY A 47 -28.87 7.68 27.18
CA GLY A 47 -28.23 6.60 27.93
C GLY A 47 -28.56 5.20 27.39
N LYS A 48 -29.79 4.99 26.89
CA LYS A 48 -30.20 3.75 26.21
C LYS A 48 -29.36 3.47 24.97
N GLU A 49 -29.12 4.51 24.18
CA GLU A 49 -28.30 4.38 23.00
C GLU A 49 -26.82 4.17 23.32
N MET A 50 -26.29 4.85 24.33
CA MET A 50 -24.93 4.57 24.81
C MET A 50 -24.80 3.10 25.23
N GLY A 51 -25.82 2.55 25.90
CA GLY A 51 -25.90 1.12 26.21
C GLY A 51 -25.83 0.22 24.97
N LEU A 52 -26.46 0.59 23.86
CA LEU A 52 -26.35 -0.14 22.59
C LEU A 52 -24.93 -0.09 22.00
N VAL A 53 -24.27 1.08 22.06
CA VAL A 53 -22.89 1.22 21.59
C VAL A 53 -21.94 0.36 22.42
N VAL A 54 -22.09 0.38 23.75
CA VAL A 54 -21.30 -0.47 24.66
C VAL A 54 -21.57 -1.95 24.39
N LEU A 55 -22.84 -2.35 24.24
CA LEU A 55 -23.21 -3.72 23.91
C LEU A 55 -22.58 -4.17 22.58
N LEU A 56 -22.61 -3.31 21.56
CA LEU A 56 -22.01 -3.58 20.25
C LEU A 56 -20.48 -3.70 20.36
N ALA A 57 -19.82 -2.84 21.14
CA ALA A 57 -18.39 -2.89 21.37
C ALA A 57 -17.98 -4.18 22.11
N LEU A 58 -18.75 -4.60 23.12
CA LEU A 58 -18.54 -5.86 23.84
C LEU A 58 -18.78 -7.07 22.94
N PHE A 59 -19.86 -7.07 22.15
CA PHE A 59 -20.13 -8.13 21.18
C PHE A 59 -19.00 -8.25 20.15
N SER A 60 -18.53 -7.12 19.62
CA SER A 60 -17.37 -7.08 18.73
C SER A 60 -16.11 -7.58 19.43
N ALA A 61 -15.85 -7.15 20.66
CA ALA A 61 -14.67 -7.57 21.42
C ALA A 61 -14.63 -9.09 21.63
N VAL A 62 -15.77 -9.71 21.99
CA VAL A 62 -15.87 -11.17 22.13
C VAL A 62 -15.48 -11.88 20.84
N ILE A 63 -15.95 -11.40 19.68
CA ILE A 63 -15.64 -12.03 18.39
C ILE A 63 -14.19 -11.74 17.95
N ARG A 64 -13.69 -10.51 18.11
CA ARG A 64 -12.39 -10.11 17.56
C ARG A 64 -11.20 -10.48 18.43
N LEU A 65 -11.38 -10.59 19.76
CA LEU A 65 -10.29 -10.89 20.70
C LEU A 65 -10.25 -12.37 21.12
N ARG A 66 -11.13 -13.22 20.57
CA ARG A 66 -11.15 -14.64 20.89
C ARG A 66 -9.86 -15.35 20.44
N SER A 67 -9.21 -15.96 21.44
CA SER A 67 -8.07 -16.89 21.30
C SER A 67 -6.88 -16.34 20.50
N LEU A 68 -6.56 -15.03 20.58
CA LEU A 68 -5.52 -14.39 19.76
C LEU A 68 -4.12 -15.04 19.85
N ASP A 69 -3.86 -15.78 20.92
CA ASP A 69 -2.71 -16.64 21.16
C ASP A 69 -2.61 -17.83 20.18
N PHE A 70 -3.73 -18.36 19.69
CA PHE A 70 -3.74 -19.44 18.72
C PHE A 70 -4.13 -18.92 17.32
N PRO A 71 -3.53 -19.32 16.17
CA PRO A 71 -2.34 -20.15 16.05
C PRO A 71 -1.12 -19.43 16.64
N ASP A 72 -0.29 -20.18 17.37
CA ASP A 72 0.94 -19.72 18.04
C ASP A 72 2.14 -19.65 17.08
N SER A 73 1.86 -19.51 15.80
CA SER A 73 2.85 -19.42 14.72
C SER A 73 2.49 -18.33 13.72
N VAL A 74 3.48 -17.94 12.92
CA VAL A 74 3.36 -16.93 11.87
C VAL A 74 2.34 -17.36 10.80
N VAL A 75 1.50 -16.42 10.35
CA VAL A 75 0.51 -16.63 9.27
C VAL A 75 0.85 -15.85 7.99
N PHE A 76 0.06 -16.05 6.93
CA PHE A 76 0.15 -15.30 5.68
C PHE A 76 0.21 -13.78 5.91
N ASP A 77 1.13 -13.12 5.20
CA ASP A 77 1.48 -11.70 5.32
C ASP A 77 1.99 -11.23 6.71
N GLU A 78 1.76 -11.98 7.79
CA GLU A 78 2.39 -11.75 9.11
C GLU A 78 3.91 -11.98 9.03
N VAL A 79 4.37 -12.86 8.12
CA VAL A 79 5.78 -12.98 7.70
C VAL A 79 6.38 -11.62 7.32
N HIS A 80 5.65 -10.85 6.49
CA HIS A 80 6.12 -9.59 5.95
C HIS A 80 6.00 -8.47 6.99
N PHE A 81 4.82 -8.25 7.57
CA PHE A 81 4.59 -7.10 8.45
C PHE A 81 5.21 -7.29 9.84
N GLY A 82 5.26 -8.50 10.36
CA GLY A 82 6.07 -8.85 11.53
C GLY A 82 7.56 -8.68 11.26
N GLY A 83 8.04 -9.15 10.09
CA GLY A 83 9.40 -8.94 9.62
C GLY A 83 9.77 -7.46 9.49
N PHE A 84 8.89 -6.61 8.97
CA PHE A 84 9.13 -5.17 8.89
C PHE A 84 9.09 -4.50 10.27
N ALA A 85 8.19 -4.91 11.16
CA ALA A 85 8.18 -4.44 12.55
C ALA A 85 9.51 -4.76 13.24
N ARG A 86 10.03 -5.98 13.06
CA ARG A 86 11.38 -6.37 13.50
C ARG A 86 12.47 -5.46 12.94
N LYS A 87 12.44 -5.15 11.63
CA LYS A 87 13.45 -4.28 11.01
C LYS A 87 13.46 -2.86 11.58
N TYR A 88 12.29 -2.32 11.98
CA TYR A 88 12.23 -1.08 12.76
C TYR A 88 12.88 -1.20 14.14
N ILE A 89 12.64 -2.30 14.87
CA ILE A 89 13.29 -2.55 16.18
C ILE A 89 14.81 -2.60 16.03
N LEU A 90 15.30 -3.25 14.98
CA LEU A 90 16.74 -3.37 14.70
C LEU A 90 17.34 -2.10 14.05
N GLY A 91 16.52 -1.14 13.65
CA GLY A 91 16.95 0.08 12.95
C GLY A 91 17.53 -0.18 11.55
N ARG A 92 17.21 -1.31 10.92
CA ARG A 92 17.76 -1.75 9.62
C ARG A 92 16.82 -1.38 8.48
N PHE A 93 17.31 -0.60 7.52
CA PHE A 93 16.50 -0.13 6.40
C PHE A 93 15.93 -1.28 5.56
N PHE A 94 14.68 -1.12 5.14
CA PHE A 94 14.00 -2.05 4.25
C PHE A 94 13.14 -1.30 3.23
N MET A 95 12.90 -1.94 2.10
CA MET A 95 12.08 -1.42 1.04
C MET A 95 10.74 -2.17 1.00
N ASP A 96 9.63 -1.45 1.02
CA ASP A 96 8.28 -2.01 0.94
C ASP A 96 7.39 -1.14 0.05
N VAL A 97 6.36 -1.74 -0.54
CA VAL A 97 5.39 -1.06 -1.41
C VAL A 97 4.37 -0.24 -0.66
N HIS A 98 4.20 -0.46 0.65
CA HIS A 98 3.23 0.25 1.46
C HIS A 98 3.86 1.39 2.26
N PRO A 99 3.14 2.51 2.44
CA PRO A 99 3.51 3.55 3.40
C PRO A 99 3.73 3.02 4.83
N PRO A 100 4.49 3.74 5.67
CA PRO A 100 5.09 3.14 6.86
C PRO A 100 4.18 3.08 8.10
N LEU A 101 3.10 3.87 8.19
CA LEU A 101 2.40 4.12 9.46
C LEU A 101 1.91 2.85 10.15
N ALA A 102 1.20 1.97 9.44
CA ALA A 102 0.67 0.75 10.06
C ALA A 102 1.79 -0.20 10.52
N LYS A 103 2.92 -0.28 9.79
CA LYS A 103 4.10 -1.04 10.21
C LYS A 103 4.77 -0.41 11.44
N LEU A 104 4.86 0.92 11.47
CA LEU A 104 5.36 1.68 12.62
C LEU A 104 4.51 1.44 13.87
N LEU A 105 3.18 1.33 13.73
CA LEU A 105 2.30 1.02 14.86
C LEU A 105 2.57 -0.38 15.43
N PHE A 106 2.75 -1.39 14.58
CA PHE A 106 3.13 -2.73 15.03
C PHE A 106 4.53 -2.76 15.66
N ALA A 107 5.49 -2.03 15.09
CA ALA A 107 6.82 -1.89 15.67
C ALA A 107 6.75 -1.23 17.05
N ALA A 108 5.96 -0.16 17.20
CA ALA A 108 5.77 0.53 18.47
C ALA A 108 5.11 -0.37 19.53
N VAL A 109 4.06 -1.11 19.17
CA VAL A 109 3.41 -2.06 20.09
C VAL A 109 4.34 -3.23 20.42
N GLY A 110 5.09 -3.76 19.46
CA GLY A 110 6.10 -4.78 19.69
C GLY A 110 7.18 -4.29 20.65
N ALA A 111 7.73 -3.09 20.44
CA ALA A 111 8.72 -2.47 21.32
C ALA A 111 8.19 -2.28 22.75
N LEU A 112 6.96 -1.77 22.90
CA LEU A 112 6.30 -1.60 24.21
C LEU A 112 6.06 -2.95 24.91
N GLY A 113 5.83 -4.02 24.13
CA GLY A 113 5.73 -5.39 24.62
C GLY A 113 7.06 -6.08 24.89
N GLY A 114 8.20 -5.40 24.72
CA GLY A 114 9.53 -5.96 24.97
C GLY A 114 10.15 -6.73 23.79
N PHE A 115 9.60 -6.62 22.57
CA PHE A 115 10.17 -7.27 21.40
C PHE A 115 11.57 -6.70 21.09
N ASN A 116 12.57 -7.57 21.09
CA ASN A 116 13.98 -7.23 20.90
C ASN A 116 14.49 -7.45 19.46
N GLY A 117 13.64 -7.96 18.56
CA GLY A 117 13.97 -8.21 17.16
C GLY A 117 14.78 -9.49 16.89
N LYS A 118 15.00 -10.38 17.88
CA LYS A 118 15.74 -11.64 17.70
C LYS A 118 14.99 -12.64 16.81
N PHE A 119 13.70 -12.82 17.06
CA PHE A 119 12.87 -13.72 16.25
C PHE A 119 12.73 -13.21 14.83
N GLU A 120 12.96 -14.09 13.86
CA GLU A 120 12.82 -13.82 12.44
C GLU A 120 11.51 -14.40 11.93
N PHE A 121 10.73 -13.57 11.23
CA PHE A 121 9.46 -13.97 10.62
C PHE A 121 9.74 -14.54 9.22
N ALA A 122 10.36 -15.73 9.15
CA ALA A 122 10.87 -16.27 7.90
C ALA A 122 9.78 -16.95 7.08
N GLU A 123 9.02 -17.86 7.68
CA GLU A 123 8.06 -18.72 7.00
C GLU A 123 6.72 -18.79 7.73
N ILE A 124 5.66 -19.11 6.96
CA ILE A 124 4.34 -19.40 7.53
C ILE A 124 4.44 -20.71 8.31
N GLY A 125 4.03 -20.68 9.57
CA GLY A 125 4.13 -21.83 10.48
C GLY A 125 5.31 -21.78 11.45
N ASP A 126 6.19 -20.76 11.36
CA ASP A 126 7.22 -20.52 12.36
C ASP A 126 6.59 -20.25 13.72
N LYS A 127 6.90 -21.11 14.71
CA LYS A 127 6.35 -21.00 16.05
C LYS A 127 6.95 -19.81 16.80
N PHE A 128 6.10 -18.99 17.43
CA PHE A 128 6.57 -17.89 18.25
C PHE A 128 7.17 -18.41 19.56
N PRO A 129 8.39 -17.98 19.93
CA PRO A 129 8.93 -18.20 21.27
C PRO A 129 8.26 -17.27 22.29
N ASP A 130 8.41 -17.62 23.58
CA ASP A 130 7.74 -16.92 24.69
C ASP A 130 8.14 -15.44 24.82
N ASP A 131 9.28 -15.03 24.27
CA ASP A 131 9.80 -13.65 24.32
C ASP A 131 9.28 -12.75 23.19
N VAL A 132 8.46 -13.27 22.27
CA VAL A 132 7.84 -12.48 21.20
C VAL A 132 6.43 -12.06 21.61
N PRO A 133 6.14 -10.76 21.75
CA PRO A 133 4.82 -10.26 22.17
C PRO A 133 3.80 -10.25 21.01
N TYR A 134 3.72 -11.34 20.24
CA TYR A 134 2.84 -11.43 19.06
C TYR A 134 1.36 -11.27 19.44
N VAL A 135 0.92 -11.77 20.60
CA VAL A 135 -0.45 -11.60 21.08
C VAL A 135 -0.78 -10.12 21.29
N LEU A 136 0.13 -9.35 21.88
CA LEU A 136 -0.03 -7.91 22.06
C LEU A 136 -0.08 -7.18 20.70
N MET A 137 0.76 -7.60 19.75
CA MET A 137 0.73 -7.05 18.38
C MET A 137 -0.60 -7.39 17.67
N ARG A 138 -1.12 -8.60 17.82
CA ARG A 138 -2.43 -9.03 17.30
C ARG A 138 -3.60 -8.28 17.97
N GLN A 139 -3.49 -7.98 19.27
CA GLN A 139 -4.47 -7.17 19.98
C GLN A 139 -4.62 -5.77 19.38
N LEU A 140 -3.54 -5.15 18.90
CA LEU A 140 -3.64 -3.87 18.17
C LEU A 140 -4.61 -3.98 16.99
N SER A 141 -4.42 -4.97 16.12
CA SER A 141 -5.32 -5.22 14.99
C SER A 141 -6.75 -5.47 15.43
N ALA A 142 -6.95 -6.29 16.46
CA ALA A 142 -8.27 -6.68 16.94
C ALA A 142 -9.03 -5.48 17.53
N PHE A 143 -8.38 -4.67 18.37
CA PHE A 143 -8.98 -3.49 18.99
C PHE A 143 -9.32 -2.41 17.96
N LEU A 144 -8.45 -2.17 16.96
CA LEU A 144 -8.75 -1.25 15.86
C LEU A 144 -9.98 -1.72 15.08
N SER A 145 -10.19 -3.03 14.96
CA SER A 145 -11.38 -3.56 14.32
C SER A 145 -12.65 -3.47 15.18
N VAL A 146 -12.55 -3.59 16.50
CA VAL A 146 -13.64 -3.23 17.42
C VAL A 146 -14.01 -1.75 17.23
N GLY A 147 -13.02 -0.88 17.15
CA GLY A 147 -13.19 0.54 16.83
C GLY A 147 -13.87 0.76 15.48
N THR A 148 -13.52 -0.01 14.46
CA THR A 148 -14.12 0.05 13.11
C THR A 148 -15.61 -0.24 13.15
N VAL A 149 -16.04 -1.25 13.92
CA VAL A 149 -17.47 -1.58 14.11
C VAL A 149 -18.23 -0.43 14.79
N VAL A 150 -17.65 0.15 15.84
CA VAL A 150 -18.25 1.30 16.55
C VAL A 150 -18.33 2.51 15.61
N LEU A 151 -17.30 2.78 14.82
CA LEU A 151 -17.28 3.87 13.85
C LEU A 151 -18.30 3.68 12.73
N MET A 152 -18.58 2.44 12.30
CA MET A 152 -19.68 2.15 11.38
C MET A 152 -21.04 2.51 11.98
N TYR A 153 -21.29 2.13 13.24
CA TYR A 153 -22.53 2.49 13.94
C TYR A 153 -22.71 4.00 13.99
N LEU A 154 -21.66 4.71 14.38
CA LEU A 154 -21.67 6.16 14.48
C LEU A 154 -21.85 6.83 13.11
N THR A 155 -21.23 6.30 12.06
CA THR A 155 -21.43 6.75 10.67
C THR A 155 -22.88 6.59 10.21
N LEU A 156 -23.51 5.44 10.51
CA LEU A 156 -24.92 5.22 10.15
C LEU A 156 -25.83 6.18 10.91
N ARG A 157 -25.55 6.45 12.18
CA ARG A 157 -26.29 7.43 13.00
C ARG A 157 -26.19 8.85 12.44
N THR A 158 -24.99 9.33 12.12
CA THR A 158 -24.78 10.68 11.57
C THR A 158 -25.41 10.85 10.19
N THR A 159 -25.52 9.77 9.42
CA THR A 159 -26.18 9.77 8.10
C THR A 159 -27.70 9.58 8.17
N GLY A 160 -28.29 9.55 9.37
CA GLY A 160 -29.74 9.58 9.56
C GLY A 160 -30.40 8.22 9.79
N CYS A 161 -29.63 7.13 9.94
CA CYS A 161 -30.18 5.84 10.35
C CYS A 161 -30.60 5.86 11.83
N LYS A 162 -31.66 5.13 12.14
CA LYS A 162 -32.15 4.97 13.51
C LYS A 162 -31.26 4.04 14.33
N PRO A 163 -31.19 4.20 15.67
CA PRO A 163 -30.32 3.40 16.54
C PRO A 163 -30.42 1.88 16.33
N LEU A 164 -31.64 1.34 16.24
CA LEU A 164 -31.84 -0.10 16.03
C LEU A 164 -31.30 -0.58 14.67
N VAL A 165 -31.52 0.20 13.61
CA VAL A 165 -31.04 -0.12 12.26
C VAL A 165 -29.52 -0.05 12.21
N SER A 166 -28.92 0.97 12.82
CA SER A 166 -27.47 1.11 12.94
C SER A 166 -26.88 -0.06 13.73
N PHE A 167 -27.48 -0.45 14.86
CA PHE A 167 -27.02 -1.56 15.68
C PHE A 167 -27.03 -2.88 14.91
N LEU A 168 -28.16 -3.22 14.27
CA LEU A 168 -28.29 -4.46 13.50
C LEU A 168 -27.31 -4.49 12.32
N THR A 169 -27.16 -3.39 11.60
CA THR A 169 -26.23 -3.31 10.46
C THR A 169 -24.77 -3.45 10.92
N SER A 170 -24.34 -2.72 11.96
CA SER A 170 -22.96 -2.83 12.47
C SER A 170 -22.68 -4.20 13.08
N SER A 171 -23.70 -4.88 13.62
CA SER A 171 -23.58 -6.27 14.07
C SER A 171 -23.31 -7.25 12.91
N LEU A 172 -23.73 -6.93 11.67
CA LEU A 172 -23.35 -7.72 10.50
C LEU A 172 -21.85 -7.60 10.18
N LEU A 173 -21.23 -6.44 10.40
CA LEU A 173 -19.77 -6.28 10.27
C LEU A 173 -19.01 -7.07 11.36
N VAL A 174 -19.59 -7.23 12.56
CA VAL A 174 -19.01 -8.12 13.58
C VAL A 174 -18.95 -9.56 13.06
N LEU A 175 -20.01 -10.02 12.40
CA LEU A 175 -20.18 -11.36 11.85
C LEU A 175 -19.60 -11.56 10.44
N GLU A 176 -18.94 -10.55 9.88
CA GLU A 176 -18.28 -10.64 8.58
C GLU A 176 -16.96 -11.39 8.72
N SER A 177 -16.95 -12.67 8.32
CA SER A 177 -15.85 -13.63 8.51
C SER A 177 -14.52 -13.15 7.96
N ALA A 178 -14.48 -12.48 6.80
CA ALA A 178 -13.22 -11.98 6.25
C ALA A 178 -12.66 -10.82 7.08
N ASN A 179 -13.53 -9.92 7.54
CA ASN A 179 -13.13 -8.82 8.40
C ASN A 179 -12.69 -9.32 9.78
N ALA A 180 -13.33 -10.36 10.32
CA ALA A 180 -12.90 -11.01 11.56
C ALA A 180 -11.49 -11.62 11.40
N THR A 181 -11.27 -12.37 10.31
CA THR A 181 -9.99 -13.04 10.01
C THR A 181 -8.86 -12.04 9.83
N ILE A 182 -9.02 -11.04 8.95
CA ILE A 182 -7.97 -10.07 8.65
C ILE A 182 -7.61 -9.20 9.87
N SER A 183 -8.56 -9.00 10.79
CA SER A 183 -8.35 -8.17 11.99
C SER A 183 -7.60 -8.87 13.11
N ARG A 184 -7.31 -10.15 12.95
CA ARG A 184 -6.80 -11.00 14.02
C ARG A 184 -5.28 -11.05 14.09
N PHE A 185 -4.62 -10.83 12.96
CA PHE A 185 -3.19 -11.02 12.79
C PHE A 185 -2.47 -9.69 12.65
N VAL A 186 -1.13 -9.71 12.66
CA VAL A 186 -0.30 -8.52 12.42
C VAL A 186 -0.33 -8.15 10.94
N LEU A 187 -1.42 -7.50 10.51
CA LEU A 187 -1.70 -7.16 9.11
C LEU A 187 -2.07 -5.69 8.95
N LEU A 188 -1.69 -5.08 7.83
CA LEU A 188 -1.93 -3.65 7.59
C LEU A 188 -3.41 -3.30 7.37
N ASP A 189 -4.23 -4.27 6.95
CA ASP A 189 -5.60 -3.99 6.53
C ASP A 189 -6.51 -3.63 7.73
N SER A 190 -6.23 -4.12 8.95
CA SER A 190 -7.04 -3.74 10.13
C SER A 190 -6.82 -2.27 10.54
N PRO A 191 -5.56 -1.79 10.72
CA PRO A 191 -5.32 -0.35 10.88
C PRO A 191 -5.86 0.49 9.73
N LEU A 192 -5.68 0.05 8.48
CA LEU A 192 -6.20 0.74 7.30
C LEU A 192 -7.73 0.91 7.38
N LEU A 193 -8.49 -0.18 7.58
CA LEU A 193 -9.95 -0.13 7.66
C LEU A 193 -10.42 0.74 8.82
N PHE A 194 -9.73 0.72 9.96
CA PHE A 194 -10.03 1.62 11.06
C PHE A 194 -9.86 3.09 10.67
N PHE A 195 -8.76 3.45 10.00
CA PHE A 195 -8.54 4.84 9.56
C PHE A 195 -9.51 5.26 8.45
N ILE A 196 -9.88 4.37 7.53
CA ILE A 196 -10.93 4.59 6.54
C ILE A 196 -12.28 4.82 7.23
N ALA A 197 -12.64 4.00 8.22
CA ALA A 197 -13.86 4.15 8.99
C ALA A 197 -13.87 5.44 9.81
N ALA A 198 -12.73 5.82 10.39
CA ALA A 198 -12.57 7.06 11.15
C ALA A 198 -12.72 8.29 10.25
N ALA A 199 -12.10 8.28 9.06
CA ALA A 199 -12.25 9.33 8.05
C ALA A 199 -13.70 9.44 7.56
N THR A 200 -14.35 8.29 7.31
CA THR A 200 -15.75 8.20 6.89
C THR A 200 -16.69 8.78 7.96
N TYR A 201 -16.50 8.37 9.22
CA TYR A 201 -17.27 8.89 10.34
C TYR A 201 -17.06 10.39 10.52
N ALA A 202 -15.81 10.86 10.59
CA ALA A 202 -15.49 12.28 10.76
C ALA A 202 -16.03 13.14 9.60
N SER A 203 -15.96 12.65 8.36
CA SER A 203 -16.53 13.30 7.18
C SER A 203 -18.06 13.34 7.22
N SER A 204 -18.71 12.25 7.62
CA SER A 204 -20.17 12.20 7.80
C SER A 204 -20.63 13.16 8.90
N LYS A 205 -19.85 13.31 9.97
CA LYS A 205 -20.09 14.26 11.04
C LYS A 205 -19.90 15.70 10.56
N LEU A 206 -18.81 15.97 9.82
CA LEU A 206 -18.58 17.27 9.18
C LEU A 206 -19.77 17.73 8.33
N ASN A 207 -20.44 16.79 7.64
CA ASN A 207 -21.59 17.07 6.79
C ASN A 207 -22.87 17.48 7.51
N ILE A 208 -22.96 17.28 8.83
CA ILE A 208 -24.11 17.70 9.64
C ILE A 208 -23.79 18.90 10.54
N GLU A 209 -22.52 19.30 10.67
CA GLU A 209 -22.12 20.44 11.48
C GLU A 209 -22.28 21.77 10.72
N THR A 210 -22.65 22.82 11.44
CA THR A 210 -22.74 24.17 10.87
C THR A 210 -21.33 24.71 10.56
N PRO A 211 -21.06 25.17 9.32
CA PRO A 211 -19.75 25.69 8.92
C PRO A 211 -19.15 26.71 9.88
N PHE A 212 -17.84 26.61 10.10
CA PHE A 212 -17.04 27.51 10.95
C PHE A 212 -17.37 27.49 12.45
N THR A 213 -18.24 26.59 12.92
CA THR A 213 -18.38 26.31 14.35
C THR A 213 -17.22 25.44 14.87
N LEU A 214 -17.02 25.42 16.19
CA LEU A 214 -15.97 24.58 16.80
C LEU A 214 -16.13 23.09 16.45
N ASN A 215 -17.36 22.58 16.43
CA ASN A 215 -17.61 21.18 16.08
C ASN A 215 -17.35 20.88 14.61
N TRP A 216 -17.60 21.85 13.73
CA TRP A 216 -17.23 21.76 12.32
C TRP A 216 -15.72 21.69 12.14
N TRP A 217 -14.96 22.57 12.79
CA TRP A 217 -13.50 22.52 12.78
C TRP A 217 -12.94 21.22 13.33
N LYS A 218 -13.47 20.75 14.47
CA LYS A 218 -13.09 19.45 15.05
C LYS A 218 -13.33 18.32 14.05
N SER A 219 -14.50 18.28 13.41
CA SER A 219 -14.82 17.22 12.44
C SER A 219 -13.97 17.32 11.16
N LEU A 220 -13.66 18.54 10.70
CA LEU A 220 -12.80 18.78 9.55
C LEU A 220 -11.36 18.30 9.81
N VAL A 221 -10.79 18.68 10.95
CA VAL A 221 -9.45 18.26 11.36
C VAL A 221 -9.40 16.75 11.55
N LEU A 222 -10.38 16.15 12.25
CA LEU A 222 -10.44 14.69 12.42
C LEU A 222 -10.61 13.95 11.09
N THR A 223 -11.31 14.55 10.11
CA THR A 223 -11.38 14.00 8.76
C THR A 223 -9.99 14.01 8.12
N GLY A 224 -9.28 15.14 8.16
CA GLY A 224 -7.91 15.24 7.66
C GLY A 224 -6.93 14.28 8.36
N VAL A 225 -7.05 14.10 9.68
CA VAL A 225 -6.23 13.12 10.43
C VAL A 225 -6.54 11.70 9.98
N GLY A 226 -7.81 11.31 9.90
CA GLY A 226 -8.21 9.97 9.44
C GLY A 226 -7.75 9.69 8.01
N LEU A 227 -7.88 10.68 7.12
CA LEU A 227 -7.40 10.59 5.73
C LEU A 227 -5.88 10.44 5.66
N GLY A 228 -5.13 11.23 6.43
CA GLY A 228 -3.68 11.12 6.53
C GLY A 228 -3.23 9.77 7.06
N PHE A 229 -3.85 9.26 8.13
CA PHE A 229 -3.51 7.94 8.66
C PHE A 229 -3.87 6.80 7.70
N ALA A 230 -4.98 6.91 6.97
CA ALA A 230 -5.34 5.92 5.96
C ALA A 230 -4.31 5.89 4.82
N SER A 231 -3.97 7.06 4.23
CA SER A 231 -3.00 7.14 3.13
C SER A 231 -1.58 6.77 3.55
N SER A 232 -1.19 7.08 4.80
CA SER A 232 0.10 6.67 5.37
C SER A 232 0.17 5.21 5.80
N SER A 233 -0.94 4.46 5.76
CA SER A 233 -0.96 3.01 6.07
C SER A 233 -0.88 2.14 4.81
N LYS A 234 -1.65 2.48 3.78
CA LYS A 234 -1.67 1.80 2.47
C LYS A 234 -2.17 2.79 1.42
N TRP A 235 -1.68 2.71 0.17
CA TRP A 235 -2.10 3.64 -0.89
C TRP A 235 -3.58 3.58 -1.26
N VAL A 236 -4.29 2.50 -0.90
CA VAL A 236 -5.75 2.45 -0.98
C VAL A 236 -6.40 3.57 -0.14
N GLY A 237 -5.75 4.09 0.90
CA GLY A 237 -6.21 5.26 1.63
C GLY A 237 -6.32 6.53 0.77
N PHE A 238 -5.57 6.66 -0.33
CA PHE A 238 -5.76 7.74 -1.30
C PHE A 238 -7.11 7.65 -2.03
N PHE A 239 -7.68 6.45 -2.17
CA PHE A 239 -9.05 6.28 -2.68
C PHE A 239 -10.08 6.86 -1.70
N THR A 240 -9.81 6.80 -0.39
CA THR A 240 -10.64 7.46 0.62
C THR A 240 -10.52 8.98 0.54
N VAL A 241 -9.33 9.52 0.27
CA VAL A 241 -9.13 10.96 0.00
C VAL A 241 -9.95 11.38 -1.22
N ALA A 242 -9.87 10.63 -2.31
CA ALA A 242 -10.65 10.89 -3.53
C ALA A 242 -12.17 10.84 -3.25
N TRP A 243 -12.63 9.82 -2.54
CA TRP A 243 -14.04 9.67 -2.15
C TRP A 243 -14.54 10.83 -1.28
N VAL A 244 -13.79 11.25 -0.26
CA VAL A 244 -14.14 12.43 0.55
C VAL A 244 -14.15 13.69 -0.31
N GLY A 245 -13.22 13.83 -1.25
CA GLY A 245 -13.19 14.92 -2.23
C GLY A 245 -14.47 14.99 -3.07
N VAL A 246 -14.91 13.86 -3.64
CA VAL A 246 -16.17 13.76 -4.39
C VAL A 246 -17.38 14.07 -3.50
N CYS A 247 -17.43 13.54 -2.28
CA CYS A 247 -18.49 13.86 -1.31
C CYS A 247 -18.52 15.36 -0.96
N CYS A 248 -17.37 16.00 -0.82
CA CYS A 248 -17.26 17.44 -0.59
C CYS A 248 -17.76 18.23 -1.79
N ALA A 249 -17.42 17.82 -3.02
CA ALA A 249 -17.91 18.46 -4.25
C ALA A 249 -19.44 18.38 -4.35
N ILE A 250 -20.04 17.21 -4.08
CA ILE A 250 -21.50 17.04 -4.04
C ILE A 250 -22.13 17.99 -3.00
N LYS A 251 -21.52 18.11 -1.81
CA LYS A 251 -22.04 19.00 -0.76
C LYS A 251 -21.90 20.48 -1.11
N LEU A 252 -20.78 20.88 -1.72
CA LEU A 252 -20.58 22.25 -2.19
C LEU A 252 -21.55 22.59 -3.33
N TRP A 253 -21.88 21.64 -4.19
CA TRP A 253 -22.93 21.80 -5.20
C TRP A 253 -24.29 22.15 -4.56
N PHE A 254 -24.69 21.46 -3.50
CA PHE A 254 -25.89 21.82 -2.75
C PHE A 254 -25.77 23.17 -2.03
N ALA A 255 -24.57 23.53 -1.53
CA ALA A 255 -24.34 24.83 -0.90
C ALA A 255 -24.44 26.00 -1.88
N VAL A 256 -23.99 25.84 -3.12
CA VAL A 256 -24.19 26.81 -4.21
C VAL A 256 -25.69 27.00 -4.51
N GLY A 257 -26.49 25.94 -4.37
CA GLY A 257 -27.93 26.01 -4.52
C GLY A 257 -28.67 26.65 -3.34
N ASP A 258 -28.02 26.86 -2.19
CA ASP A 258 -28.64 27.39 -0.97
C ASP A 258 -28.55 28.91 -0.91
N LEU A 259 -29.65 29.59 -1.22
CA LEU A 259 -29.70 31.06 -1.28
C LEU A 259 -29.57 31.74 0.09
N LYS A 260 -29.56 31.01 1.20
CA LYS A 260 -29.25 31.56 2.53
C LYS A 260 -27.75 31.76 2.74
N LEU A 261 -26.91 31.09 1.95
CA LEU A 261 -25.45 31.18 2.06
C LEU A 261 -24.93 32.26 1.12
N SER A 262 -24.04 33.12 1.64
CA SER A 262 -23.35 34.10 0.80
C SER A 262 -22.25 33.43 -0.03
N ALA A 263 -21.96 33.98 -1.21
CA ALA A 263 -20.87 33.50 -2.06
C ALA A 263 -19.52 33.49 -1.31
N LYS A 264 -19.27 34.49 -0.45
CA LYS A 264 -18.09 34.54 0.43
C LYS A 264 -18.04 33.33 1.37
N ASN A 265 -19.17 32.99 2.00
CA ASN A 265 -19.24 31.84 2.90
C ASN A 265 -18.92 30.53 2.17
N ILE A 266 -19.48 30.33 0.97
CA ILE A 266 -19.22 29.15 0.13
C ILE A 266 -17.74 29.10 -0.28
N ALA A 267 -17.18 30.21 -0.78
CA ALA A 267 -15.77 30.28 -1.16
C ALA A 267 -14.84 29.99 0.02
N SER A 268 -15.11 30.57 1.20
CA SER A 268 -14.36 30.28 2.42
C SER A 268 -14.44 28.80 2.79
N GLN A 269 -15.63 28.18 2.73
CA GLN A 269 -15.77 26.74 3.01
C GLN A 269 -14.94 25.90 2.04
N THR A 270 -14.99 26.21 0.75
CA THR A 270 -14.25 25.49 -0.30
C THR A 270 -12.75 25.57 -0.05
N VAL A 271 -12.21 26.78 0.14
CA VAL A 271 -10.77 26.99 0.38
C VAL A 271 -10.34 26.30 1.68
N THR A 272 -11.10 26.49 2.77
CA THR A 272 -10.77 25.85 4.05
C THR A 272 -10.79 24.33 3.96
N LYS A 273 -11.81 23.74 3.33
CA LYS A 273 -11.87 22.28 3.13
C LYS A 273 -10.71 21.79 2.27
N PHE A 274 -10.40 22.47 1.17
CA PHE A 274 -9.29 22.11 0.28
C PHE A 274 -7.95 22.13 1.02
N VAL A 275 -7.64 23.22 1.72
CA VAL A 275 -6.39 23.39 2.46
C VAL A 275 -6.27 22.34 3.57
N VAL A 276 -7.30 22.11 4.36
CA VAL A 276 -7.22 21.18 5.50
C VAL A 276 -7.29 19.72 5.05
N LEU A 277 -8.17 19.36 4.13
CA LEU A 277 -8.38 17.97 3.71
C LEU A 277 -7.33 17.46 2.71
N LEU A 278 -6.43 18.32 2.22
CA LEU A 278 -5.25 17.89 1.46
C LEU A 278 -3.94 18.20 2.21
N GLY A 279 -3.83 19.38 2.80
CA GLY A 279 -2.63 19.81 3.53
C GLY A 279 -2.37 18.98 4.77
N LEU A 280 -3.37 18.72 5.62
CA LEU A 280 -3.17 17.94 6.84
C LEU A 280 -2.83 16.47 6.55
N PRO A 281 -3.53 15.75 5.64
CA PRO A 281 -3.09 14.43 5.21
C PRO A 281 -1.66 14.41 4.64
N ALA A 282 -1.29 15.41 3.84
CA ALA A 282 0.07 15.50 3.30
C ALA A 282 1.12 15.68 4.41
N ILE A 283 0.86 16.53 5.41
CA ILE A 283 1.76 16.69 6.56
C ILE A 283 1.93 15.37 7.32
N ILE A 284 0.83 14.67 7.61
CA ILE A 284 0.86 13.37 8.30
C ILE A 284 1.61 12.32 7.47
N TYR A 285 1.41 12.32 6.16
CA TYR A 285 2.12 11.45 5.23
C TYR A 285 3.63 11.70 5.28
N LEU A 286 4.05 12.94 5.07
CA LEU A 286 5.47 13.32 5.17
C LEU A 286 6.05 13.03 6.55
N ALA A 287 5.33 13.31 7.62
CA ALA A 287 5.78 13.03 8.99
C ALA A 287 5.98 11.51 9.23
N SER A 288 5.09 10.66 8.72
CA SER A 288 5.22 9.22 8.85
C SER A 288 6.49 8.68 8.17
N PHE A 289 6.85 9.23 7.02
CA PHE A 289 8.10 8.89 6.33
C PHE A 289 9.33 9.51 6.99
N ALA A 290 9.22 10.71 7.56
CA ALA A 290 10.29 11.30 8.35
C ALA A 290 10.65 10.42 9.55
N ILE A 291 9.62 9.91 10.26
CA ILE A 291 9.80 8.92 11.35
C ILE A 291 10.37 7.61 10.81
N HIS A 292 9.88 7.11 9.68
CA HIS A 292 10.40 5.89 9.07
C HIS A 292 11.89 5.97 8.76
N LEU A 293 12.34 7.06 8.14
CA LEU A 293 13.76 7.24 7.80
C LEU A 293 14.62 7.53 9.02
N SER A 294 14.11 8.22 10.04
CA SER A 294 14.87 8.48 11.27
C SER A 294 15.08 7.24 12.14
N LEU A 295 14.11 6.31 12.13
CA LEU A 295 14.18 5.05 12.87
C LEU A 295 15.01 3.96 12.17
N LEU A 296 15.39 4.14 10.91
CA LEU A 296 16.16 3.16 10.13
C LEU A 296 17.56 3.71 9.74
N PRO A 297 18.44 4.00 10.71
CA PRO A 297 19.73 4.62 10.44
C PRO A 297 20.78 3.63 9.90
N TYR A 298 20.52 2.32 9.94
CA TYR A 298 21.48 1.30 9.51
C TYR A 298 21.11 0.71 8.15
N GLU A 299 22.12 0.34 7.38
CA GLU A 299 21.95 -0.31 6.08
C GLU A 299 21.30 -1.69 6.28
N GLY A 300 20.34 -2.03 5.43
CA GLY A 300 19.65 -3.32 5.44
C GLY A 300 19.37 -3.81 4.02
N ASP A 301 18.70 -4.94 3.89
CA ASP A 301 18.45 -5.62 2.62
C ASP A 301 17.72 -4.74 1.58
N GLY A 302 16.86 -3.83 2.04
CA GLY A 302 16.18 -2.87 1.15
C GLY A 302 17.08 -1.79 0.55
N ALA A 303 18.28 -1.58 1.08
CA ALA A 303 19.17 -0.50 0.62
C ALA A 303 19.68 -0.73 -0.80
N ALA A 304 19.70 -1.98 -1.29
CA ALA A 304 20.08 -2.31 -2.67
C ALA A 304 19.18 -1.65 -3.73
N PHE A 305 17.96 -1.25 -3.37
CA PHE A 305 17.04 -0.53 -4.27
C PHE A 305 17.31 0.99 -4.34
N LEU A 306 18.17 1.51 -3.46
CA LEU A 306 18.46 2.92 -3.32
C LEU A 306 19.74 3.33 -4.06
N SER A 307 19.82 4.60 -4.42
CA SER A 307 21.00 5.26 -4.95
C SER A 307 22.13 5.27 -3.92
N SER A 308 23.36 5.28 -4.40
CA SER A 308 24.55 5.41 -3.54
C SER A 308 24.50 6.69 -2.71
N ALA A 309 24.01 7.80 -3.28
CA ALA A 309 23.81 9.07 -2.56
C ALA A 309 22.80 8.98 -1.41
N PHE A 310 21.78 8.12 -1.51
CA PHE A 310 20.91 7.83 -0.37
C PHE A 310 21.65 6.95 0.64
N ARG A 311 22.28 5.87 0.16
CA ARG A 311 22.94 4.87 1.00
C ARG A 311 24.06 5.46 1.86
N THR A 312 24.73 6.53 1.43
CA THR A 312 25.75 7.23 2.25
C THR A 312 25.18 7.84 3.53
N SER A 313 23.85 8.02 3.63
CA SER A 313 23.20 8.51 4.84
C SER A 313 23.00 7.45 5.93
N PHE A 314 23.25 6.17 5.64
CA PHE A 314 23.28 5.11 6.67
C PHE A 314 24.57 5.19 7.48
N LYS A 315 24.48 4.87 8.77
CA LYS A 315 25.62 4.95 9.71
C LYS A 315 26.72 3.94 9.39
N ASP A 316 26.33 2.73 9.00
CA ASP A 316 27.17 1.59 8.65
C ASP A 316 27.18 1.33 7.13
N THR A 317 27.05 2.39 6.34
CA THR A 317 27.06 2.31 4.88
C THR A 317 28.31 1.61 4.35
N THR A 318 28.09 0.68 3.42
CA THR A 318 29.16 0.02 2.65
C THR A 318 29.67 0.88 1.50
N VAL A 319 28.90 1.88 1.07
CA VAL A 319 29.30 2.81 0.02
C VAL A 319 30.40 3.75 0.57
N PRO A 320 31.54 3.88 -0.12
CA PRO A 320 32.60 4.79 0.28
C PRO A 320 32.09 6.22 0.41
N LYS A 321 32.36 6.85 1.57
CA LYS A 321 31.94 8.24 1.80
C LYS A 321 32.73 9.23 0.96
N THR A 322 33.99 8.91 0.68
CA THR A 322 34.87 9.70 -0.17
C THR A 322 35.71 8.77 -1.05
N THR A 323 36.07 9.25 -2.24
CA THR A 323 37.01 8.58 -3.14
C THR A 323 37.91 9.60 -3.83
N LEU A 324 38.99 9.15 -4.48
CA LEU A 324 39.86 10.04 -5.25
C LEU A 324 39.11 10.58 -6.47
N ALA A 325 39.10 11.90 -6.62
CA ALA A 325 38.29 12.56 -7.62
C ALA A 325 38.81 12.32 -9.04
N ASP A 326 40.12 12.48 -9.28
CA ASP A 326 40.69 12.40 -10.62
C ASP A 326 40.94 10.95 -11.05
N VAL A 327 40.32 10.52 -12.14
CA VAL A 327 40.48 9.18 -12.73
C VAL A 327 41.44 9.27 -13.91
N GLY A 328 42.39 8.33 -13.97
CA GLY A 328 43.42 8.33 -15.00
C GLY A 328 43.82 6.93 -15.44
N ILE A 329 44.81 6.88 -16.34
CA ILE A 329 45.43 5.61 -16.74
C ILE A 329 46.14 4.99 -15.54
N GLY A 330 46.03 3.66 -15.41
CA GLY A 330 46.51 2.91 -14.25
C GLY A 330 45.60 3.00 -13.02
N SER A 331 44.47 3.72 -13.09
CA SER A 331 43.49 3.72 -12.00
C SER A 331 42.81 2.36 -11.88
N VAL A 332 42.66 1.89 -10.64
CA VAL A 332 41.76 0.81 -10.27
C VAL A 332 40.42 1.41 -9.89
N VAL A 333 39.38 1.06 -10.64
CA VAL A 333 38.06 1.67 -10.55
C VAL A 333 36.94 0.66 -10.35
N THR A 334 35.84 1.11 -9.77
CA THR A 334 34.54 0.40 -9.86
C THR A 334 33.56 1.24 -10.67
N LEU A 335 32.96 0.63 -11.69
CA LEU A 335 31.99 1.28 -12.57
C LEU A 335 30.58 0.96 -12.09
N ARG A 336 29.71 1.96 -11.99
CA ARG A 336 28.32 1.78 -11.60
C ARG A 336 27.38 2.27 -12.70
N HIS A 337 26.34 1.49 -12.99
CA HIS A 337 25.34 1.87 -13.97
C HIS A 337 24.35 2.89 -13.37
N VAL A 338 24.04 3.96 -14.11
CA VAL A 338 23.23 5.08 -13.58
C VAL A 338 21.76 4.71 -13.45
N ASN A 339 21.18 4.09 -14.48
CA ASN A 339 19.72 4.04 -14.66
C ASN A 339 19.07 2.70 -14.31
N THR A 340 19.84 1.75 -13.78
CA THR A 340 19.32 0.47 -13.29
C THR A 340 19.77 0.18 -11.87
N ASN A 341 19.06 -0.71 -11.19
CA ASN A 341 19.43 -1.14 -9.84
C ASN A 341 20.42 -2.31 -9.83
N GLY A 342 20.90 -2.76 -10.99
CA GLY A 342 21.88 -3.84 -11.11
C GLY A 342 23.23 -3.53 -10.46
N GLY A 343 23.57 -2.25 -10.25
CA GLY A 343 24.76 -1.85 -9.49
C GLY A 343 26.02 -1.76 -10.33
N TYR A 344 27.04 -2.55 -9.97
CA TYR A 344 28.41 -2.41 -10.45
C TYR A 344 28.73 -3.36 -11.60
N LEU A 345 29.58 -2.91 -12.52
CA LEU A 345 30.16 -3.77 -13.55
C LEU A 345 30.99 -4.86 -12.87
N HIS A 346 30.60 -6.11 -13.09
CA HIS A 346 31.08 -7.25 -12.35
C HIS A 346 31.49 -8.37 -13.30
N SER A 347 32.54 -9.11 -12.95
CA SER A 347 32.90 -10.33 -13.67
C SER A 347 33.48 -11.36 -12.71
N HIS A 348 33.26 -12.64 -12.98
CA HIS A 348 33.74 -13.74 -12.15
C HIS A 348 34.08 -14.94 -13.03
N ASN A 349 34.79 -15.94 -12.53
CA ASN A 349 35.32 -17.06 -13.32
C ASN A 349 34.25 -18.12 -13.72
N HIS A 350 33.08 -17.69 -14.19
CA HIS A 350 32.07 -18.53 -14.82
C HIS A 350 31.86 -18.08 -16.26
N LEU A 351 31.57 -19.03 -17.15
CA LEU A 351 31.40 -18.80 -18.58
C LEU A 351 29.92 -18.71 -18.93
N TYR A 352 29.58 -18.00 -20.01
CA TYR A 352 28.22 -18.04 -20.56
C TYR A 352 27.87 -19.46 -21.02
N GLU A 353 26.66 -19.95 -20.73
CA GLU A 353 26.18 -21.25 -21.25
C GLU A 353 25.74 -21.16 -22.73
N GLY A 354 25.44 -19.96 -23.22
CA GLY A 354 25.14 -19.66 -24.62
C GLY A 354 26.07 -18.59 -25.19
N GLY A 355 25.80 -18.11 -26.40
CA GLY A 355 26.60 -17.07 -27.03
C GLY A 355 28.03 -17.51 -27.29
N SER A 356 29.01 -16.74 -26.82
CA SER A 356 30.44 -16.99 -27.11
C SER A 356 31.09 -18.06 -26.24
N GLY A 357 30.47 -18.45 -25.12
CA GLY A 357 31.10 -19.30 -24.11
C GLY A 357 32.27 -18.62 -23.37
N GLN A 358 32.44 -17.31 -23.48
CA GLN A 358 33.46 -16.54 -22.76
C GLN A 358 33.02 -16.21 -21.32
N GLN A 359 33.90 -15.58 -20.54
CA GLN A 359 33.61 -15.24 -19.15
C GLN A 359 32.48 -14.21 -19.07
N GLN A 360 31.56 -14.44 -18.13
CA GLN A 360 30.39 -13.61 -17.94
C GLN A 360 30.77 -12.20 -17.47
N ILE A 361 30.02 -11.21 -17.94
CA ILE A 361 30.04 -9.87 -17.37
C ILE A 361 28.61 -9.46 -17.03
N THR A 362 28.43 -8.91 -15.84
CA THR A 362 27.11 -8.68 -15.27
C THR A 362 27.08 -7.35 -14.53
N LEU A 363 25.89 -7.02 -14.04
CA LEU A 363 25.69 -6.02 -13.02
C LEU A 363 25.35 -6.69 -11.68
N TYR A 364 26.20 -6.46 -10.68
CA TYR A 364 26.05 -6.95 -9.31
C TYR A 364 25.78 -5.80 -8.32
N PRO A 365 24.72 -5.87 -7.48
CA PRO A 365 24.29 -4.72 -6.68
C PRO A 365 25.17 -4.42 -5.46
N HIS A 366 26.05 -5.35 -5.06
CA HIS A 366 26.90 -5.24 -3.88
C HIS A 366 28.36 -4.99 -4.26
N LEU A 367 29.09 -4.30 -3.39
CA LEU A 367 30.53 -4.11 -3.54
C LEU A 367 31.26 -5.43 -3.29
N ASP A 368 32.18 -5.76 -4.19
CA ASP A 368 32.98 -6.98 -4.18
C ASP A 368 34.30 -6.73 -4.94
N ASP A 369 35.36 -7.47 -4.64
CA ASP A 369 36.65 -7.32 -5.34
C ASP A 369 36.55 -7.65 -6.84
N ASN A 370 35.58 -8.47 -7.25
CA ASN A 370 35.21 -8.75 -8.64
C ASN A 370 34.59 -7.54 -9.38
N ASN A 371 34.46 -6.39 -8.70
CA ASN A 371 33.95 -5.15 -9.30
C ASN A 371 35.11 -4.22 -9.73
N LYS A 372 36.36 -4.61 -9.46
CA LYS A 372 37.55 -3.77 -9.66
C LYS A 372 38.14 -3.96 -11.06
N TRP A 373 38.29 -2.85 -11.77
CA TRP A 373 38.81 -2.78 -13.14
C TRP A 373 40.01 -1.85 -13.20
N LEU A 374 41.10 -2.30 -13.81
CA LEU A 374 42.25 -1.46 -14.13
C LEU A 374 42.01 -0.76 -15.48
N VAL A 375 42.20 0.55 -15.51
CA VAL A 375 42.14 1.36 -16.73
C VAL A 375 43.48 1.32 -17.45
N GLU A 376 43.55 0.64 -18.59
CA GLU A 376 44.74 0.54 -19.44
C GLU A 376 44.55 1.38 -20.71
N LEU A 377 45.64 1.94 -21.24
CA LEU A 377 45.66 2.51 -22.59
C LEU A 377 45.66 1.38 -23.62
N TYR A 378 44.91 1.52 -24.71
CA TYR A 378 44.81 0.49 -25.76
C TYR A 378 46.16 0.15 -26.43
N ASN A 379 47.11 1.08 -26.41
CA ASN A 379 48.40 1.02 -27.08
C ASN A 379 49.60 1.17 -26.12
N ALA A 380 49.41 0.97 -24.82
CA ALA A 380 50.51 1.08 -23.88
C ALA A 380 51.52 -0.07 -24.08
N THR A 381 52.74 0.27 -24.45
CA THR A 381 53.89 -0.64 -24.48
C THR A 381 54.74 -0.54 -23.22
N GLU A 382 54.56 0.53 -22.42
CA GLU A 382 55.27 0.80 -21.17
C GLU A 382 54.30 1.26 -20.09
N GLU A 383 54.63 1.05 -18.82
CA GLU A 383 53.82 1.55 -17.71
C GLU A 383 53.90 3.09 -17.62
N PRO A 384 52.80 3.78 -17.25
CA PRO A 384 52.83 5.23 -17.08
C PRO A 384 53.89 5.65 -16.05
N THR A 385 54.56 6.78 -16.28
CA THR A 385 55.54 7.33 -15.32
C THR A 385 54.98 8.46 -14.47
N ALA A 386 53.80 8.98 -14.84
CA ALA A 386 53.09 10.04 -14.16
C ALA A 386 51.57 9.83 -14.28
N PHE A 387 50.80 10.59 -13.50
CA PHE A 387 49.35 10.57 -13.60
C PHE A 387 48.87 11.15 -14.93
N GLU A 388 48.17 10.34 -15.73
CA GLU A 388 47.56 10.75 -16.99
C GLU A 388 46.03 10.75 -16.86
N PRO A 389 45.36 11.92 -16.88
CA PRO A 389 43.92 12.01 -16.67
C PRO A 389 43.15 11.43 -17.87
N LEU A 390 42.01 10.80 -17.59
CA LEU A 390 41.14 10.25 -18.61
C LEU A 390 40.26 11.35 -19.23
N THR A 391 40.50 11.71 -20.49
CA THR A 391 39.75 12.77 -21.21
C THR A 391 38.65 12.20 -22.11
N ASP A 392 37.71 13.06 -22.52
CA ASP A 392 36.71 12.73 -23.54
C ASP A 392 37.38 12.27 -24.86
N GLY A 393 36.94 11.14 -25.40
CA GLY A 393 37.50 10.50 -26.60
C GLY A 393 38.69 9.57 -26.35
N THR A 394 39.14 9.39 -25.11
CA THR A 394 40.26 8.48 -24.81
C THR A 394 39.86 7.03 -25.08
N LYS A 395 40.71 6.30 -25.82
CA LYS A 395 40.53 4.87 -26.08
C LYS A 395 41.27 4.05 -25.03
N ILE A 396 40.54 3.23 -24.29
CA ILE A 396 41.02 2.45 -23.15
C ILE A 396 40.66 0.97 -23.29
N ARG A 397 41.29 0.14 -22.45
CA ARG A 397 40.90 -1.23 -22.13
C ARG A 397 40.59 -1.30 -20.64
N LEU A 398 39.53 -2.04 -20.28
CA LEU A 398 39.18 -2.30 -18.88
C LEU A 398 39.57 -3.72 -18.54
N LYS A 399 40.62 -3.87 -17.72
CA LYS A 399 41.12 -5.18 -17.29
C LYS A 399 40.54 -5.53 -15.92
N HIS A 400 39.83 -6.64 -15.84
CA HIS A 400 39.33 -7.19 -14.60
C HIS A 400 40.49 -7.68 -13.73
N LEU A 401 40.62 -7.16 -12.51
CA LEU A 401 41.81 -7.36 -11.69
C LEU A 401 42.02 -8.81 -11.26
N LEU A 402 40.97 -9.52 -10.88
CA LEU A 402 41.07 -10.88 -10.33
C LEU A 402 41.28 -11.95 -11.40
N THR A 403 40.71 -11.79 -12.58
CA THR A 403 40.80 -12.81 -13.65
C THR A 403 41.79 -12.44 -14.75
N HIS A 404 42.36 -11.23 -14.69
CA HIS A 404 43.28 -10.66 -15.69
C HIS A 404 42.73 -10.62 -17.13
N ARG A 405 41.41 -10.77 -17.30
CA ARG A 405 40.70 -10.67 -18.57
C ARG A 405 40.22 -9.25 -18.82
N ARG A 406 39.96 -8.89 -20.07
CA ARG A 406 39.48 -7.55 -20.44
C ARG A 406 38.00 -7.58 -20.80
N LEU A 407 37.32 -6.48 -20.52
CA LEU A 407 36.00 -6.21 -21.08
C LEU A 407 36.10 -6.33 -22.61
N HIS A 408 35.25 -7.16 -23.18
CA HIS A 408 35.27 -7.51 -24.59
C HIS A 408 33.86 -7.41 -25.18
N SER A 409 33.76 -7.07 -26.46
CA SER A 409 32.50 -7.23 -27.19
C SER A 409 32.75 -7.66 -28.63
N HIS A 410 31.87 -8.49 -29.16
CA HIS A 410 31.97 -9.11 -30.47
C HIS A 410 30.61 -9.14 -31.15
N ASP A 411 30.57 -9.50 -32.43
CA ASP A 411 29.32 -9.64 -33.18
C ASP A 411 28.63 -11.00 -32.90
N ILE A 412 28.42 -11.28 -31.62
CA ILE A 412 27.67 -12.43 -31.12
C ILE A 412 26.49 -11.86 -30.33
N ARG A 413 25.31 -12.39 -30.59
CA ARG A 413 24.08 -11.97 -29.92
C ARG A 413 24.07 -12.44 -28.46
N PRO A 414 23.59 -11.63 -27.50
CA PRO A 414 23.42 -12.05 -26.12
C PRO A 414 22.39 -13.19 -26.01
N SER A 415 22.66 -14.13 -25.09
CA SER A 415 21.90 -15.37 -24.95
C SER A 415 20.54 -15.23 -24.26
N VAL A 416 20.24 -14.09 -23.64
CA VAL A 416 18.98 -13.89 -22.87
C VAL A 416 18.05 -12.91 -23.58
N SER A 417 18.53 -11.73 -23.93
CA SER A 417 17.73 -10.70 -24.60
C SER A 417 17.49 -11.03 -26.07
N GLU A 418 18.42 -11.72 -26.75
CA GLU A 418 18.35 -12.14 -28.16
C GLU A 418 17.92 -11.05 -29.17
N ILE A 419 18.27 -9.77 -28.91
CA ILE A 419 17.86 -8.64 -29.73
C ILE A 419 18.91 -8.29 -30.80
N ASP A 420 18.49 -8.08 -32.05
CA ASP A 420 19.39 -7.82 -33.20
C ASP A 420 20.35 -6.63 -33.04
N TRP A 421 19.99 -5.61 -32.26
CA TRP A 421 20.82 -4.41 -32.05
C TRP A 421 21.67 -4.46 -30.78
N GLN A 422 21.66 -5.59 -30.07
CA GLN A 422 22.51 -5.85 -28.91
C GLN A 422 23.50 -6.96 -29.22
N ASN A 423 24.76 -6.68 -28.91
CA ASN A 423 25.84 -7.64 -28.93
C ASN A 423 26.19 -8.06 -27.51
N GLU A 424 26.66 -9.28 -27.34
CA GLU A 424 27.15 -9.80 -26.08
C GLU A 424 28.37 -8.96 -25.63
N ALA A 425 28.37 -8.58 -24.36
CA ALA A 425 29.57 -8.14 -23.67
C ALA A 425 30.06 -9.31 -22.82
N SER A 426 31.37 -9.51 -22.79
CA SER A 426 32.03 -10.62 -22.12
C SER A 426 33.35 -10.17 -21.49
N CYS A 427 34.06 -11.12 -20.87
CA CYS A 427 35.45 -10.97 -20.47
C CYS A 427 36.34 -11.98 -21.20
N TYR A 428 37.34 -11.47 -21.92
CA TYR A 428 38.21 -12.29 -22.76
C TYR A 428 39.70 -12.06 -22.47
N GLY A 429 40.53 -13.03 -22.88
CA GLY A 429 41.96 -13.05 -22.64
C GLY A 429 42.39 -13.87 -21.42
N TYR A 430 43.65 -13.70 -21.05
CA TYR A 430 44.33 -14.40 -19.96
C TYR A 430 45.48 -13.53 -19.41
N GLU A 431 46.07 -13.93 -18.29
CA GLU A 431 47.22 -13.21 -17.72
C GLU A 431 48.40 -13.17 -18.71
N GLY A 432 48.89 -11.97 -19.02
CA GLY A 432 49.94 -11.75 -20.03
C GLY A 432 49.45 -11.64 -21.47
N PHE A 433 48.15 -11.81 -21.74
CA PHE A 433 47.57 -11.40 -23.02
C PHE A 433 47.59 -9.87 -23.14
N GLU A 434 48.05 -9.31 -24.25
CA GLU A 434 48.11 -7.85 -24.44
C GLU A 434 46.73 -7.24 -24.69
N GLY A 435 45.77 -8.03 -25.17
CA GLY A 435 44.45 -7.58 -25.61
C GLY A 435 44.36 -7.48 -27.14
N ASP A 436 43.14 -7.49 -27.66
CA ASP A 436 42.87 -7.32 -29.09
C ASP A 436 41.97 -6.09 -29.35
N PRO A 437 41.73 -5.67 -30.61
CA PRO A 437 40.92 -4.49 -30.90
C PRO A 437 39.46 -4.55 -30.40
N ASN A 438 38.91 -5.73 -30.10
CA ASN A 438 37.57 -5.89 -29.54
C ASN A 438 37.53 -5.67 -28.00
N ASP A 439 38.70 -5.43 -27.38
CA ASP A 439 38.80 -4.98 -25.99
C ASP A 439 38.78 -3.44 -25.86
N ASP A 440 38.84 -2.72 -26.99
CA ASP A 440 39.00 -1.27 -27.02
C ASP A 440 37.66 -0.53 -26.86
N PHE A 441 37.56 0.32 -25.85
CA PHE A 441 36.40 1.19 -25.61
C PHE A 441 36.83 2.66 -25.58
N ILE A 442 36.06 3.51 -26.25
CA ILE A 442 36.24 4.96 -26.27
C ILE A 442 35.34 5.56 -25.20
N VAL A 443 35.95 6.31 -24.29
CA VAL A 443 35.25 7.08 -23.26
C VAL A 443 34.59 8.29 -23.90
N GLU A 444 33.27 8.41 -23.75
CA GLU A 444 32.51 9.57 -24.23
C GLU A 444 31.78 10.24 -23.06
N ILE A 445 32.22 11.44 -22.68
CA ILE A 445 31.63 12.17 -21.54
C ILE A 445 30.25 12.73 -21.92
N VAL A 446 29.25 12.45 -21.09
CA VAL A 446 27.89 12.98 -21.25
C VAL A 446 27.80 14.32 -20.52
N LYS A 447 28.27 15.38 -21.18
CA LYS A 447 28.44 16.71 -20.57
C LYS A 447 27.18 17.22 -19.88
N ASP A 448 26.00 17.04 -20.48
CA ASP A 448 24.73 17.53 -19.92
C ASP A 448 24.29 16.83 -18.63
N GLU A 449 24.80 15.62 -18.35
CA GLU A 449 24.48 14.83 -17.15
C GLU A 449 25.60 14.88 -16.10
N SER A 450 26.81 15.27 -16.50
CA SER A 450 27.96 15.47 -15.60
C SER A 450 27.87 16.80 -14.85
N VAL A 451 28.51 16.87 -13.68
CA VAL A 451 28.64 18.12 -12.91
C VAL A 451 29.40 19.16 -13.76
N PRO A 452 28.90 20.41 -13.88
CA PRO A 452 29.57 21.44 -14.66
C PRO A 452 31.00 21.73 -14.19
N GLY A 453 31.89 21.99 -15.15
CA GLY A 453 33.32 22.26 -14.89
C GLY A 453 34.21 21.10 -15.30
N LYS A 454 35.25 20.79 -14.51
CA LYS A 454 36.27 19.78 -14.85
C LYS A 454 35.69 18.40 -15.18
N ALA A 455 34.59 18.00 -14.54
CA ALA A 455 33.93 16.71 -14.78
C ALA A 455 33.26 16.58 -16.17
N GLN A 456 33.18 17.69 -16.94
CA GLN A 456 32.74 17.70 -18.35
C GLN A 456 33.92 17.63 -19.35
N GLU A 457 35.17 17.70 -18.86
CA GLU A 457 36.40 17.71 -19.66
C GLU A 457 37.23 16.43 -19.42
N THR A 458 37.38 16.05 -18.14
CA THR A 458 38.06 14.84 -17.70
C THR A 458 37.12 13.99 -16.84
N VAL A 459 37.35 12.67 -16.81
CA VAL A 459 36.57 11.76 -15.96
C VAL A 459 36.97 11.97 -14.51
N LYS A 460 35.99 12.37 -13.70
CA LYS A 460 36.08 12.41 -12.25
C LYS A 460 35.11 11.42 -11.63
N ALA A 461 35.54 10.74 -10.58
CA ALA A 461 34.68 9.82 -9.84
C ALA A 461 33.45 10.56 -9.29
N ILE A 462 32.30 9.89 -9.25
CA ILE A 462 30.97 10.39 -8.83
C ILE A 462 30.38 11.49 -9.74
N ASP A 463 31.19 12.47 -10.14
CA ASP A 463 30.74 13.71 -10.80
C ASP A 463 30.62 13.59 -12.32
N THR A 464 31.37 12.69 -12.96
CA THR A 464 31.31 12.49 -14.43
C THR A 464 30.40 11.32 -14.78
N ILE A 465 29.38 11.60 -15.61
CA ILE A 465 28.63 10.58 -16.33
C ILE A 465 29.24 10.42 -17.72
N PHE A 466 29.56 9.18 -18.10
CA PHE A 466 30.15 8.86 -19.40
C PHE A 466 29.52 7.60 -20.00
N ARG A 467 29.85 7.36 -21.27
CA ARG A 467 29.49 6.15 -22.02
C ARG A 467 30.77 5.49 -22.50
N LEU A 468 30.73 4.17 -22.68
CA LEU A 468 31.82 3.41 -23.27
C LEU A 468 31.39 2.93 -24.65
N ARG A 469 31.95 3.53 -25.70
CA ARG A 469 31.70 3.13 -27.08
C ARG A 469 32.72 2.08 -27.50
N HIS A 470 32.28 0.88 -27.84
CA HIS A 470 33.16 -0.14 -28.40
C HIS A 470 33.78 0.34 -29.71
N ALA A 471 35.10 0.30 -29.82
CA ALA A 471 35.83 0.97 -30.89
C ALA A 471 35.59 0.33 -32.26
N MET A 472 35.43 -1.00 -32.31
CA MET A 472 35.30 -1.75 -33.56
C MET A 472 33.89 -1.71 -34.15
N THR A 473 32.86 -1.82 -33.31
CA THR A 473 31.46 -1.91 -33.79
C THR A 473 30.66 -0.62 -33.58
N GLY A 474 31.14 0.31 -32.75
CA GLY A 474 30.44 1.56 -32.42
C GLY A 474 29.24 1.39 -31.49
N CYS A 475 28.94 0.17 -31.01
CA CYS A 475 27.93 -0.04 -29.97
C CYS A 475 28.40 0.52 -28.63
N TYR A 476 27.48 0.68 -27.69
CA TYR A 476 27.76 1.23 -26.36
C TYR A 476 27.55 0.17 -25.28
N LEU A 477 28.45 0.12 -24.29
CA LEU A 477 28.24 -0.71 -23.10
C LEU A 477 26.91 -0.32 -22.44
N PHE A 478 26.03 -1.30 -22.29
CA PHE A 478 24.61 -1.11 -22.07
C PHE A 478 24.08 -2.11 -21.05
N SER A 479 23.14 -1.69 -20.21
CA SER A 479 22.43 -2.61 -19.33
C SER A 479 20.97 -2.19 -19.13
N HIS A 480 20.14 -3.17 -18.80
CA HIS A 480 18.70 -3.04 -18.65
C HIS A 480 18.19 -4.03 -17.60
N GLU A 481 16.93 -3.94 -17.19
CA GLU A 481 16.39 -4.67 -16.02
C GLU A 481 16.22 -6.19 -16.22
N THR A 482 16.74 -6.75 -17.31
CA THR A 482 16.77 -8.20 -17.55
C THR A 482 17.88 -8.83 -16.73
N LYS A 483 17.53 -9.91 -16.02
CA LYS A 483 18.48 -10.73 -15.28
C LYS A 483 18.88 -11.95 -16.10
N LEU A 484 20.12 -12.38 -15.93
CA LEU A 484 20.57 -13.68 -16.38
C LEU A 484 19.81 -14.78 -15.62
N PRO A 485 19.63 -15.98 -16.22
CA PRO A 485 19.09 -17.14 -15.52
C PRO A 485 19.98 -17.61 -14.35
N LYS A 486 19.61 -18.73 -13.73
CA LYS A 486 20.35 -19.32 -12.59
C LYS A 486 21.83 -19.54 -12.86
N TRP A 487 22.23 -19.86 -14.09
CA TRP A 487 23.63 -20.03 -14.49
C TRP A 487 24.46 -18.73 -14.41
N GLY A 488 23.80 -17.57 -14.47
CA GLY A 488 24.39 -16.24 -14.28
C GLY A 488 24.01 -15.63 -12.93
N PHE A 489 23.68 -16.49 -11.96
CA PHE A 489 23.37 -16.11 -10.56
C PHE A 489 22.27 -15.07 -10.39
N GLU A 490 21.35 -14.96 -11.36
CA GLU A 490 20.27 -13.95 -11.37
C GLU A 490 20.78 -12.49 -11.27
N GLN A 491 22.02 -12.28 -11.71
CA GLN A 491 22.63 -10.95 -11.86
C GLN A 491 22.11 -10.28 -13.14
N GLN A 492 22.22 -8.95 -13.21
CA GLN A 492 21.63 -8.21 -14.32
C GLN A 492 22.54 -8.26 -15.57
N GLU A 493 21.95 -8.38 -16.76
CA GLU A 493 22.66 -8.56 -18.03
C GLU A 493 23.40 -7.28 -18.45
N VAL A 494 24.62 -7.43 -18.96
CA VAL A 494 25.42 -6.37 -19.60
C VAL A 494 25.68 -6.76 -21.06
N THR A 495 25.50 -5.81 -21.96
CA THR A 495 25.59 -5.99 -23.42
C THR A 495 26.30 -4.80 -24.04
N CYS A 496 26.50 -4.82 -25.36
CA CYS A 496 26.91 -3.67 -26.15
C CYS A 496 25.82 -3.34 -27.20
N ALA A 497 25.13 -2.23 -27.02
CA ALA A 497 23.95 -1.86 -27.80
C ALA A 497 24.24 -0.80 -28.87
N GLY A 498 23.84 -1.05 -30.12
CA GLY A 498 23.94 -0.08 -31.22
C GLY A 498 22.76 0.90 -31.29
N GLN A 499 21.55 0.46 -30.90
CA GLN A 499 20.31 1.26 -30.96
C GLN A 499 19.59 1.34 -29.61
N GLY A 500 20.32 1.21 -28.50
CA GLY A 500 19.77 1.25 -27.16
C GLY A 500 19.28 2.64 -26.73
N ILE A 501 18.36 2.66 -25.76
CA ILE A 501 17.93 3.90 -25.08
C ILE A 501 19.16 4.55 -24.43
N LYS A 502 19.55 5.74 -24.90
CA LYS A 502 20.82 6.41 -24.53
C LYS A 502 21.10 6.43 -23.01
N PRO A 503 20.16 6.81 -22.11
CA PRO A 503 20.37 6.75 -20.67
C PRO A 503 20.77 5.38 -20.09
N LEU A 504 20.39 4.26 -20.73
CA LEU A 504 20.76 2.90 -20.30
C LEU A 504 22.18 2.48 -20.75
N SER A 505 22.97 3.44 -21.23
CA SER A 505 24.41 3.29 -21.48
C SER A 505 25.25 4.24 -20.61
N TYR A 506 24.65 4.86 -19.60
CA TYR A 506 25.32 5.82 -18.72
C TYR A 506 25.99 5.11 -17.55
N TRP A 507 27.27 5.39 -17.39
CA TRP A 507 28.14 4.86 -16.34
C TRP A 507 28.84 6.01 -15.63
N TYR A 508 29.25 5.75 -14.39
CA TYR A 508 30.17 6.62 -13.66
C TYR A 508 31.11 5.77 -12.80
N ILE A 509 32.22 6.36 -12.40
CA ILE A 509 33.18 5.72 -11.49
C ILE A 509 32.76 6.01 -10.05
N GLU A 510 32.54 4.97 -9.23
CA GLU A 510 32.19 5.15 -7.81
C GLU A 510 33.41 5.07 -6.89
N GLN A 511 34.31 4.10 -7.12
CA GLN A 511 35.60 4.01 -6.45
C GLN A 511 36.72 4.21 -7.44
N ASN A 512 37.76 4.92 -7.00
CA ASN A 512 38.98 5.16 -7.75
C ASN A 512 40.18 5.15 -6.80
N GLU A 513 41.18 4.37 -7.17
CA GLU A 513 42.50 4.33 -6.57
C GLU A 513 43.56 4.43 -7.68
N ASN A 514 44.59 5.24 -7.49
CA ASN A 514 45.67 5.38 -8.46
C ASN A 514 46.99 5.60 -7.74
N GLN A 515 48.03 4.85 -8.12
CA GLN A 515 49.34 4.90 -7.47
C GLN A 515 50.05 6.26 -7.59
N PHE A 516 49.73 7.05 -8.61
CA PHE A 516 50.32 8.37 -8.83
C PHE A 516 49.62 9.48 -8.04
N LEU A 517 48.49 9.17 -7.39
CA LEU A 517 47.73 10.11 -6.58
C LEU A 517 47.91 9.77 -5.10
N ASP A 518 48.64 10.62 -4.37
CA ASP A 518 48.79 10.47 -2.93
C ASP A 518 47.43 10.69 -2.22
N PRO A 519 46.86 9.68 -1.52
CA PRO A 519 45.58 9.81 -0.87
C PRO A 519 45.52 10.87 0.23
N ALA A 520 46.65 11.37 0.74
CA ALA A 520 46.70 12.44 1.73
C ALA A 520 46.52 13.83 1.13
N THR A 521 46.93 14.04 -0.12
CA THR A 521 47.00 15.36 -0.76
C THR A 521 46.07 15.50 -1.98
N ALA A 522 45.71 14.40 -2.64
CA ALA A 522 44.85 14.39 -3.81
C ALA A 522 43.41 14.83 -3.51
N GLU A 523 42.77 15.43 -4.51
CA GLU A 523 41.37 15.86 -4.44
C GLU A 523 40.45 14.66 -4.20
N LYS A 524 39.53 14.78 -3.25
CA LYS A 524 38.52 13.76 -2.95
C LYS A 524 37.13 14.29 -3.24
N VAL A 525 36.27 13.39 -3.70
CA VAL A 525 34.87 13.66 -4.02
C VAL A 525 33.96 12.75 -3.21
N SER A 526 32.75 13.21 -2.95
CA SER A 526 31.70 12.47 -2.24
C SER A 526 30.34 12.76 -2.87
N TYR A 527 29.38 11.87 -2.61
CA TYR A 527 28.00 12.14 -2.97
C TYR A 527 27.45 13.33 -2.19
N LYS A 528 26.65 14.16 -2.88
CA LYS A 528 25.85 15.20 -2.23
C LYS A 528 24.81 14.55 -1.32
N GLU A 529 24.74 15.01 -0.08
CA GLU A 529 23.72 14.54 0.85
C GLU A 529 22.31 14.88 0.34
N LEU A 530 21.46 13.86 0.22
CA LEU A 530 20.09 14.05 -0.21
C LEU A 530 19.27 14.73 0.89
N SER A 531 18.57 15.80 0.52
CA SER A 531 17.52 16.38 1.36
C SER A 531 16.39 15.38 1.61
N PHE A 532 15.60 15.62 2.66
CA PHE A 532 14.44 14.78 2.96
C PHE A 532 13.48 14.62 1.78
N LEU A 533 13.21 15.69 1.03
CA LEU A 533 12.30 15.65 -0.12
C LEU A 533 12.88 14.85 -1.29
N GLN A 534 14.20 14.90 -1.51
CA GLN A 534 14.87 14.06 -2.51
C GLN A 534 14.83 12.58 -2.12
N LYS A 535 15.11 12.25 -0.85
CA LYS A 535 14.94 10.89 -0.32
C LYS A 535 13.50 10.40 -0.50
N MET A 536 12.53 11.27 -0.23
CA MET A 536 11.11 10.97 -0.42
C MET A 536 10.76 10.68 -1.89
N ALA A 537 11.20 11.55 -2.81
CA ALA A 537 10.95 11.37 -4.24
C ALA A 537 11.57 10.06 -4.75
N GLU A 538 12.80 9.78 -4.37
CA GLU A 538 13.47 8.52 -4.72
C GLU A 538 12.70 7.32 -4.14
N LEU A 539 12.40 7.33 -2.84
CA LEU A 539 11.70 6.24 -2.17
C LEU A 539 10.34 5.97 -2.84
N HIS A 540 9.57 7.00 -3.17
CA HIS A 540 8.27 6.85 -3.84
C HIS A 540 8.40 6.31 -5.25
N SER A 541 9.43 6.73 -5.99
CA SER A 541 9.75 6.17 -7.30
C SER A 541 10.03 4.66 -7.19
N ARG A 542 10.82 4.24 -6.18
CA ARG A 542 11.09 2.83 -5.91
C ARG A 542 9.83 2.08 -5.48
N MET A 543 9.02 2.63 -4.57
CA MET A 543 7.76 2.04 -4.12
C MET A 543 6.83 1.79 -5.32
N TRP A 544 6.68 2.78 -6.20
CA TRP A 544 5.83 2.68 -7.38
C TRP A 544 6.33 1.62 -8.37
N LYS A 545 7.64 1.62 -8.64
CA LYS A 545 8.27 0.64 -9.54
C LYS A 545 8.11 -0.78 -9.04
N ILE A 546 8.39 -1.04 -7.76
CA ILE A 546 8.21 -2.36 -7.15
C ILE A 546 6.73 -2.74 -7.17
N ASN A 547 5.82 -1.82 -6.81
CA ASN A 547 4.39 -2.08 -6.79
C ASN A 547 3.85 -2.47 -8.18
N ARG A 548 4.31 -1.81 -9.25
CA ARG A 548 3.98 -2.17 -10.64
C ARG A 548 4.66 -3.47 -11.10
N GLY A 549 5.83 -3.79 -10.57
CA GLY A 549 6.63 -4.97 -10.94
C GLY A 549 6.22 -6.28 -10.25
N LEU A 550 5.33 -6.25 -9.27
CA LEU A 550 4.85 -7.45 -8.55
C LEU A 550 3.86 -8.26 -9.40
N LYS A 551 4.37 -8.93 -10.42
CA LYS A 551 3.61 -9.78 -11.37
C LYS A 551 3.85 -11.28 -11.18
N ALA A 552 4.66 -11.68 -10.19
CA ALA A 552 4.90 -13.08 -9.89
C ALA A 552 3.58 -13.76 -9.51
N PRO A 553 3.26 -14.93 -10.09
CA PRO A 553 2.00 -15.62 -9.81
C PRO A 553 2.00 -16.17 -8.38
N HIS A 554 0.86 -16.04 -7.71
CA HIS A 554 0.64 -16.66 -6.40
C HIS A 554 -0.57 -17.60 -6.44
N ALA A 555 -0.46 -18.80 -5.83
CA ALA A 555 -1.50 -19.84 -5.92
C ALA A 555 -2.89 -19.41 -5.43
N PHE A 556 -2.95 -18.45 -4.50
CA PHE A 556 -4.17 -17.86 -3.94
C PHE A 556 -4.45 -16.43 -4.43
N GLU A 557 -3.79 -15.99 -5.51
CA GLU A 557 -4.14 -14.72 -6.15
C GLU A 557 -5.59 -14.77 -6.68
N SER A 558 -6.22 -13.60 -6.74
CA SER A 558 -7.59 -13.46 -7.25
C SER A 558 -7.75 -12.14 -7.98
N ARG A 559 -8.73 -12.08 -8.90
CA ARG A 559 -8.96 -10.91 -9.73
C ARG A 559 -10.24 -10.16 -9.34
N PRO A 560 -10.30 -8.83 -9.57
CA PRO A 560 -11.41 -7.99 -9.15
C PRO A 560 -12.79 -8.52 -9.53
N GLU A 561 -12.96 -9.03 -10.75
CA GLU A 561 -14.21 -9.60 -11.26
C GLU A 561 -14.80 -10.72 -10.39
N SER A 562 -13.96 -11.47 -9.66
CA SER A 562 -14.38 -12.59 -8.82
C SER A 562 -14.80 -12.16 -7.40
N TRP A 563 -14.38 -10.98 -6.94
CA TRP A 563 -14.51 -10.60 -5.53
C TRP A 563 -15.96 -10.42 -5.07
N PRO A 564 -16.87 -9.72 -5.80
CA PRO A 564 -18.26 -9.56 -5.39
C PRO A 564 -19.02 -10.89 -5.25
N PHE A 565 -18.60 -11.91 -6.01
CA PHE A 565 -19.23 -13.23 -6.04
C PHE A 565 -18.69 -14.18 -4.97
N LEU A 566 -17.59 -13.81 -4.30
CA LEU A 566 -16.93 -14.64 -3.30
C LEU A 566 -16.55 -16.03 -3.86
N GLN A 567 -15.97 -16.08 -5.06
CA GLN A 567 -15.67 -17.35 -5.75
C GLN A 567 -14.58 -18.17 -5.06
N ARG A 568 -13.53 -17.50 -4.56
CA ARG A 568 -12.39 -18.13 -3.90
C ARG A 568 -11.82 -17.17 -2.84
N GLY A 569 -11.41 -17.72 -1.70
CA GLY A 569 -10.73 -16.99 -0.64
C GLY A 569 -9.22 -17.16 -0.70
N ILE A 570 -8.56 -16.94 0.43
CA ILE A 570 -7.10 -16.99 0.56
C ILE A 570 -6.74 -17.89 1.74
N SER A 571 -5.82 -18.84 1.53
CA SER A 571 -5.26 -19.62 2.63
C SER A 571 -4.29 -18.78 3.45
N TYR A 572 -4.47 -18.73 4.76
CA TYR A 572 -3.65 -17.92 5.66
C TYR A 572 -2.64 -18.76 6.45
N TRP A 573 -3.05 -19.93 6.91
CA TRP A 573 -2.23 -20.79 7.74
C TRP A 573 -2.79 -22.20 7.72
N LYS A 574 -1.91 -23.20 7.79
CA LYS A 574 -2.29 -24.61 7.81
C LYS A 574 -1.22 -25.40 8.55
N GLN A 575 -1.58 -26.08 9.63
CA GLN A 575 -0.67 -26.94 10.37
C GLN A 575 -1.46 -28.05 11.08
N GLY A 576 -0.98 -29.29 10.96
CA GLY A 576 -1.69 -30.45 11.49
C GLY A 576 -3.11 -30.57 10.92
N ASP A 577 -4.10 -30.66 11.82
CA ASP A 577 -5.52 -30.78 11.53
C ASP A 577 -6.28 -29.44 11.56
N ARG A 578 -5.58 -28.31 11.46
CA ARG A 578 -6.15 -26.97 11.57
C ARG A 578 -5.72 -26.06 10.43
N GLN A 579 -6.57 -25.09 10.10
CA GLN A 579 -6.27 -24.06 9.11
C GLN A 579 -6.98 -22.74 9.41
N VAL A 580 -6.40 -21.64 8.91
CA VAL A 580 -7.04 -20.33 8.81
C VAL A 580 -7.19 -19.99 7.33
N TYR A 581 -8.38 -19.57 6.93
CA TYR A 581 -8.70 -19.27 5.54
C TYR A 581 -9.61 -18.04 5.47
N LEU A 582 -9.15 -16.99 4.78
CA LEU A 582 -9.89 -15.74 4.63
C LEU A 582 -11.00 -15.93 3.60
N LEU A 583 -12.24 -15.92 4.07
CA LEU A 583 -13.44 -15.98 3.27
C LEU A 583 -14.56 -15.16 3.91
N GLY A 584 -15.32 -14.46 3.08
CA GLY A 584 -16.43 -13.61 3.50
C GLY A 584 -17.63 -14.34 4.09
N ASN A 585 -18.50 -13.62 4.79
CA ASN A 585 -19.83 -14.10 5.13
C ASN A 585 -20.77 -13.92 3.92
N PRO A 586 -21.19 -15.00 3.22
CA PRO A 586 -21.86 -14.90 1.92
C PRO A 586 -23.15 -14.09 1.98
N ILE A 587 -23.86 -14.12 3.11
CA ILE A 587 -25.09 -13.35 3.30
C ILE A 587 -24.77 -11.85 3.34
N VAL A 588 -23.82 -11.44 4.18
CA VAL A 588 -23.41 -10.03 4.28
C VAL A 588 -22.73 -9.58 2.98
N TRP A 589 -21.81 -10.40 2.48
CA TRP A 589 -21.00 -10.15 1.30
C TRP A 589 -21.84 -9.91 0.05
N TRP A 590 -22.76 -10.82 -0.30
CA TRP A 590 -23.57 -10.70 -1.51
C TRP A 590 -24.60 -9.58 -1.37
N LEU A 591 -25.27 -9.47 -0.22
CA LEU A 591 -26.20 -8.36 0.01
C LEU A 591 -25.47 -7.02 -0.18
N SER A 592 -24.31 -6.82 0.45
CA SER A 592 -23.56 -5.57 0.33
C SER A 592 -22.97 -5.33 -1.06
N SER A 593 -22.52 -6.36 -1.75
CA SER A 593 -21.84 -6.23 -3.05
C SER A 593 -22.79 -5.90 -4.21
N PHE A 594 -24.06 -6.30 -4.13
CA PHE A 594 -25.03 -6.15 -5.23
C PHE A 594 -26.07 -5.04 -5.02
N LEU A 595 -26.00 -4.26 -3.94
CA LEU A 595 -26.96 -3.16 -3.67
C LEU A 595 -26.95 -2.04 -4.73
N PHE A 596 -25.89 -1.92 -5.51
CA PHE A 596 -25.87 -0.98 -6.64
C PHE A 596 -26.95 -1.31 -7.69
N VAL A 597 -27.35 -2.59 -7.82
CA VAL A 597 -28.38 -3.03 -8.78
C VAL A 597 -29.78 -2.51 -8.41
N PRO A 598 -30.37 -2.86 -7.24
CA PRO A 598 -31.68 -2.35 -6.86
C PRO A 598 -31.67 -0.82 -6.72
N PHE A 599 -30.57 -0.21 -6.27
CA PHE A 599 -30.47 1.24 -6.22
C PHE A 599 -30.44 1.88 -7.62
N GLY A 600 -29.69 1.30 -8.56
CA GLY A 600 -29.66 1.75 -9.96
C GLY A 600 -31.04 1.66 -10.61
N LEU A 601 -31.76 0.56 -10.41
CA LEU A 601 -33.15 0.40 -10.88
C LEU A 601 -34.08 1.43 -10.24
N PHE A 602 -33.94 1.68 -8.94
CA PHE A 602 -34.68 2.73 -8.23
C PHE A 602 -34.42 4.13 -8.83
N VAL A 603 -33.17 4.48 -9.10
CA VAL A 603 -32.79 5.76 -9.72
C VAL A 603 -33.37 5.86 -11.13
N VAL A 604 -33.18 4.85 -11.98
CA VAL A 604 -33.70 4.82 -13.36
C VAL A 604 -35.21 4.99 -13.37
N TYR A 605 -35.93 4.24 -12.53
CA TYR A 605 -37.38 4.36 -12.38
C TYR A 605 -37.81 5.79 -12.03
N HIS A 606 -37.16 6.42 -11.04
CA HIS A 606 -37.51 7.78 -10.63
C HIS A 606 -37.15 8.84 -11.67
N VAL A 607 -36.03 8.68 -12.38
CA VAL A 607 -35.64 9.59 -13.48
C VAL A 607 -36.63 9.50 -14.63
N LEU A 608 -37.01 8.30 -15.06
CA LEU A 608 -38.00 8.10 -16.12
C LEU A 608 -39.36 8.68 -15.72
N ARG A 609 -39.82 8.42 -14.50
CA ARG A 609 -41.07 9.01 -13.99
C ARG A 609 -41.04 10.53 -13.96
N TRP A 610 -39.91 11.11 -13.54
CA TRP A 610 -39.73 12.55 -13.53
C TRP A 610 -39.76 13.14 -14.94
N GLN A 611 -39.07 12.52 -15.91
CA GLN A 611 -39.12 12.94 -17.32
C GLN A 611 -40.50 12.79 -17.95
N LEU A 612 -41.31 11.82 -17.51
CA LEU A 612 -42.72 11.67 -17.90
C LEU A 612 -43.66 12.69 -17.24
N GLY A 613 -43.14 13.63 -16.45
CA GLY A 613 -43.93 14.69 -15.82
C GLY A 613 -44.54 14.33 -14.46
N TYR A 614 -44.26 13.15 -13.91
CA TYR A 614 -44.69 12.81 -12.55
C TYR A 614 -43.81 13.51 -11.51
N PRO A 615 -44.39 14.00 -10.40
CA PRO A 615 -43.61 14.61 -9.34
C PRO A 615 -42.70 13.58 -8.65
N LEU A 616 -41.49 14.01 -8.29
CA LEU A 616 -40.59 13.21 -7.46
C LEU A 616 -41.14 13.11 -6.03
N PRO A 617 -40.88 12.01 -5.30
CA PRO A 617 -41.32 11.87 -3.91
C PRO A 617 -40.68 12.94 -3.00
N GLU A 618 -41.49 13.83 -2.42
CA GLU A 618 -41.04 14.79 -1.39
C GLU A 618 -40.92 14.15 0.00
N SER A 619 -40.30 12.97 0.09
CA SER A 619 -40.05 12.29 1.36
C SER A 619 -38.63 12.58 1.86
N SER A 620 -38.52 13.09 3.09
CA SER A 620 -37.21 13.33 3.72
C SER A 620 -36.39 12.05 3.90
N VAL A 621 -37.05 10.92 4.18
CA VAL A 621 -36.41 9.61 4.31
C VAL A 621 -35.85 9.16 2.97
N VAL A 622 -36.65 9.26 1.90
CA VAL A 622 -36.22 8.83 0.54
C VAL A 622 -35.10 9.72 0.02
N PHE A 623 -35.18 11.05 0.21
CA PHE A 623 -34.10 11.96 -0.16
C PHE A 623 -32.79 11.64 0.57
N ASN A 624 -32.86 11.43 1.89
CA ASN A 624 -31.70 11.07 2.69
C ASN A 624 -31.11 9.71 2.28
N TYR A 625 -31.96 8.72 2.02
CA TYR A 625 -31.55 7.43 1.49
C TYR A 625 -30.82 7.58 0.15
N SER A 626 -31.39 8.31 -0.81
CA SER A 626 -30.80 8.49 -2.14
C SER A 626 -29.43 9.16 -2.08
N LEU A 627 -29.29 10.23 -1.28
CA LEU A 627 -28.04 10.96 -1.16
C LEU A 627 -26.94 10.12 -0.49
N ASN A 628 -27.23 9.51 0.65
CA ASN A 628 -26.22 8.74 1.38
C ASN A 628 -25.88 7.43 0.67
N THR A 629 -26.85 6.76 0.05
CA THR A 629 -26.60 5.56 -0.76
C THR A 629 -25.73 5.88 -1.96
N LEU A 630 -25.99 7.00 -2.66
CA LEU A 630 -25.10 7.44 -3.75
C LEU A 630 -23.67 7.68 -3.24
N GLN A 631 -23.52 8.39 -2.11
CA GLN A 631 -22.19 8.67 -1.53
C GLN A 631 -21.46 7.39 -1.14
N PHE A 632 -22.13 6.42 -0.51
CA PHE A 632 -21.50 5.16 -0.12
C PHE A 632 -21.24 4.23 -1.32
N LEU A 633 -22.11 4.20 -2.33
CA LEU A 633 -21.84 3.46 -3.58
C LEU A 633 -20.68 4.06 -4.37
N LEU A 634 -20.51 5.39 -4.36
CA LEU A 634 -19.30 6.02 -4.88
C LEU A 634 -18.07 5.60 -4.08
N GLY A 635 -18.19 5.45 -2.76
CA GLY A 635 -17.13 4.89 -1.91
C GLY A 635 -16.77 3.47 -2.30
N TRP A 636 -17.77 2.60 -2.46
CA TRP A 636 -17.60 1.23 -2.94
C TRP A 636 -16.90 1.21 -4.31
N PHE A 637 -17.38 2.00 -5.27
CA PHE A 637 -16.82 2.06 -6.62
C PHE A 637 -15.38 2.59 -6.64
N ILE A 638 -15.08 3.68 -5.93
CA ILE A 638 -13.74 4.29 -5.89
C ILE A 638 -12.72 3.38 -5.22
N HIS A 639 -13.13 2.50 -4.29
CA HIS A 639 -12.23 1.52 -3.66
C HIS A 639 -12.15 0.18 -4.41
N TYR A 640 -12.99 -0.04 -5.41
CA TYR A 640 -13.06 -1.31 -6.15
C TYR A 640 -12.57 -1.17 -7.60
N TYR A 641 -13.09 -0.19 -8.34
CA TYR A 641 -12.82 -0.03 -9.77
C TYR A 641 -11.32 0.16 -10.11
N PRO A 642 -10.53 0.94 -9.33
CA PRO A 642 -9.10 1.07 -9.64
C PRO A 642 -8.34 -0.25 -9.66
N SER A 643 -8.80 -1.28 -8.94
CA SER A 643 -8.17 -2.60 -8.96
C SER A 643 -8.22 -3.29 -10.32
N PHE A 644 -9.18 -2.95 -11.19
CA PHE A 644 -9.22 -3.44 -12.57
C PHE A 644 -8.11 -2.85 -13.44
N LEU A 645 -7.62 -1.66 -13.08
CA LEU A 645 -6.57 -0.95 -13.81
C LEU A 645 -5.16 -1.33 -13.33
N MET A 646 -5.07 -2.25 -12.36
CA MET A 646 -3.81 -2.70 -11.77
C MET A 646 -3.35 -4.00 -12.42
N ASP A 647 -2.25 -3.92 -13.16
CA ASP A 647 -1.56 -5.06 -13.78
C ASP A 647 -0.48 -5.63 -12.84
N ARG A 648 -0.93 -6.14 -11.68
CA ARG A 648 -0.10 -6.75 -10.63
C ARG A 648 -0.88 -7.85 -9.89
N GLN A 649 -0.20 -8.60 -9.03
CA GLN A 649 -0.85 -9.55 -8.13
C GLN A 649 -1.81 -8.85 -7.15
N LEU A 650 -2.99 -9.44 -6.99
CA LEU A 650 -4.08 -8.96 -6.13
C LEU A 650 -4.74 -10.13 -5.40
N PHE A 651 -5.43 -9.81 -4.31
CA PHE A 651 -6.00 -10.76 -3.36
C PHE A 651 -7.37 -10.27 -2.88
N LEU A 652 -8.23 -11.19 -2.43
CA LEU A 652 -9.59 -10.89 -1.94
C LEU A 652 -9.63 -9.79 -0.86
N HIS A 653 -8.61 -9.69 -0.01
CA HIS A 653 -8.54 -8.67 1.04
C HIS A 653 -8.52 -7.23 0.49
N HIS A 654 -8.14 -7.01 -0.78
CA HIS A 654 -8.19 -5.70 -1.44
C HIS A 654 -9.62 -5.18 -1.60
N TYR A 655 -10.62 -6.06 -1.61
CA TYR A 655 -12.03 -5.69 -1.71
C TYR A 655 -12.64 -5.22 -0.39
N LEU A 656 -12.00 -5.48 0.77
CA LEU A 656 -12.59 -5.20 2.09
C LEU A 656 -12.91 -3.70 2.32
N PRO A 657 -12.08 -2.74 1.89
CA PRO A 657 -12.45 -1.33 1.95
C PRO A 657 -13.72 -1.01 1.14
N ALA A 658 -13.89 -1.59 -0.05
CA ALA A 658 -15.11 -1.44 -0.83
C ALA A 658 -16.30 -2.10 -0.11
N LEU A 659 -16.14 -3.33 0.39
CA LEU A 659 -17.16 -4.04 1.17
C LEU A 659 -17.65 -3.23 2.37
N TYR A 660 -16.76 -2.53 3.10
CA TYR A 660 -17.13 -1.64 4.19
C TYR A 660 -18.17 -0.58 3.75
N PHE A 661 -17.94 0.07 2.61
CA PHE A 661 -18.91 1.00 2.02
C PHE A 661 -20.19 0.29 1.52
N GLY A 662 -20.08 -0.95 1.04
CA GLY A 662 -21.23 -1.80 0.71
C GLY A 662 -22.11 -2.12 1.94
N ILE A 663 -21.53 -2.38 3.11
CA ILE A 663 -22.26 -2.60 4.36
C ILE A 663 -22.91 -1.29 4.86
N LEU A 664 -22.23 -0.14 4.70
CA LEU A 664 -22.86 1.16 4.96
C LEU A 664 -24.09 1.40 4.06
N THR A 665 -24.01 0.99 2.80
CA THR A 665 -25.12 1.04 1.84
C THR A 665 -26.27 0.11 2.24
N LEU A 666 -25.95 -1.07 2.79
CA LEU A 666 -26.93 -1.99 3.36
C LEU A 666 -27.68 -1.35 4.53
N GLY A 667 -26.98 -0.62 5.40
CA GLY A 667 -27.61 0.14 6.50
C GLY A 667 -28.58 1.22 6.04
N GLN A 668 -28.23 1.97 4.99
CA GLN A 668 -29.15 2.93 4.36
C GLN A 668 -30.39 2.23 3.77
N SER A 669 -30.19 1.06 3.17
CA SER A 669 -31.27 0.25 2.61
C SER A 669 -32.21 -0.28 3.70
N PHE A 670 -31.67 -0.74 4.84
CA PHE A 670 -32.49 -1.09 6.00
C PHE A 670 -33.25 0.11 6.56
N GLU A 671 -32.63 1.30 6.61
CA GLU A 671 -33.30 2.51 7.08
C GLU A 671 -34.50 2.89 6.20
N VAL A 672 -34.35 2.90 4.87
CA VAL A 672 -35.46 3.23 3.96
C VAL A 672 -36.56 2.17 4.03
N ILE A 673 -36.20 0.89 4.17
CA ILE A 673 -37.18 -0.19 4.37
C ILE A 673 -37.96 0.04 5.68
N TYR A 674 -37.27 0.35 6.78
CA TYR A 674 -37.87 0.54 8.09
C TYR A 674 -38.74 1.81 8.20
N SER A 675 -38.24 2.93 7.68
CA SER A 675 -38.82 4.26 7.89
C SER A 675 -39.74 4.72 6.75
N ALA A 676 -39.62 4.17 5.54
CA ALA A 676 -40.46 4.55 4.39
C ALA A 676 -41.30 3.38 3.85
N VAL A 677 -40.70 2.25 3.46
CA VAL A 677 -41.40 1.14 2.77
C VAL A 677 -42.35 0.42 3.72
N LEU A 678 -41.88 0.00 4.89
CA LEU A 678 -42.63 -0.73 5.90
C LEU A 678 -42.97 0.16 7.11
N LYS A 679 -43.19 1.46 6.88
CA LYS A 679 -43.46 2.45 7.95
C LYS A 679 -44.60 2.07 8.89
N ASN A 680 -45.63 1.39 8.37
CA ASN A 680 -46.82 0.91 9.10
C ASN A 680 -46.69 -0.55 9.58
N ARG A 681 -45.62 -1.26 9.19
CA ARG A 681 -45.36 -2.67 9.49
C ARG A 681 -43.92 -2.85 10.02
N LYS A 682 -43.51 -1.99 10.95
CA LYS A 682 -42.14 -1.95 11.49
C LYS A 682 -41.70 -3.30 12.09
N SER A 683 -42.61 -4.05 12.70
CA SER A 683 -42.33 -5.40 13.21
C SER A 683 -41.88 -6.34 12.09
N VAL A 684 -42.47 -6.24 10.90
CA VAL A 684 -42.05 -7.04 9.73
C VAL A 684 -40.64 -6.65 9.28
N ALA A 685 -40.33 -5.36 9.22
CA ALA A 685 -38.97 -4.91 8.90
C ALA A 685 -37.94 -5.44 9.91
N ILE A 686 -38.25 -5.39 11.21
CA ILE A 686 -37.37 -5.92 12.27
C ILE A 686 -37.18 -7.43 12.11
N VAL A 687 -38.25 -8.19 11.86
CA VAL A 687 -38.17 -9.64 11.62
C VAL A 687 -37.28 -9.94 10.41
N LEU A 688 -37.40 -9.17 9.32
CA LEU A 688 -36.53 -9.33 8.14
C LEU A 688 -35.06 -9.07 8.48
N PHE A 689 -34.75 -7.99 9.21
CA PHE A 689 -33.37 -7.67 9.59
C PHE A 689 -32.80 -8.71 10.56
N LEU A 690 -33.61 -9.20 11.50
CA LEU A 690 -33.23 -10.28 12.41
C LEU A 690 -33.03 -11.60 11.66
N ALA A 691 -33.78 -11.88 10.60
CA ALA A 691 -33.55 -13.05 9.75
C ALA A 691 -32.22 -12.95 9.01
N VAL A 692 -31.87 -11.78 8.47
CA VAL A 692 -30.55 -11.53 7.86
C VAL A 692 -29.44 -11.70 8.90
N PHE A 693 -29.60 -11.13 10.09
CA PHE A 693 -28.65 -11.28 11.20
C PHE A 693 -28.49 -12.74 11.63
N ALA A 694 -29.59 -13.47 11.83
CA ALA A 694 -29.58 -14.87 12.21
C ALA A 694 -28.91 -15.75 11.14
N GLY A 695 -29.19 -15.49 9.86
CA GLY A 695 -28.49 -16.14 8.75
C GLY A 695 -27.00 -15.87 8.78
N ALA A 696 -26.59 -14.60 8.91
CA ALA A 696 -25.19 -14.21 9.01
C ALA A 696 -24.50 -14.85 10.23
N ALA A 697 -25.17 -14.88 11.38
CA ALA A 697 -24.66 -15.52 12.60
C ALA A 697 -24.49 -17.03 12.42
N HIS A 698 -25.48 -17.70 11.82
CA HIS A 698 -25.39 -19.12 11.49
C HIS A 698 -24.22 -19.41 10.54
N MET A 699 -24.05 -18.58 9.48
CA MET A 699 -22.93 -18.70 8.55
C MET A 699 -21.56 -18.38 9.16
N PHE A 700 -21.51 -17.51 10.16
CA PHE A 700 -20.30 -17.20 10.92
C PHE A 700 -19.93 -18.36 11.84
N VAL A 701 -20.87 -18.84 12.67
CA VAL A 701 -20.63 -19.97 13.59
C VAL A 701 -20.23 -21.22 12.81
N LYS A 702 -20.91 -21.53 11.71
CA LYS A 702 -20.59 -22.68 10.86
C LYS A 702 -19.17 -22.62 10.28
N ARG A 703 -18.59 -21.44 10.10
CA ARG A 703 -17.26 -21.23 9.51
C ARG A 703 -16.28 -20.53 10.47
N SER A 704 -16.59 -20.50 11.77
CA SER A 704 -15.69 -19.96 12.77
C SER A 704 -14.38 -20.76 12.86
N PRO A 705 -14.32 -22.07 12.57
CA PRO A 705 -13.05 -22.80 12.60
C PRO A 705 -12.01 -22.30 11.60
N ILE A 706 -12.41 -21.81 10.42
CA ILE A 706 -11.47 -21.22 9.45
C ILE A 706 -11.10 -19.76 9.77
N VAL A 707 -11.80 -19.11 10.70
CA VAL A 707 -11.45 -17.76 11.19
C VAL A 707 -10.45 -17.86 12.35
N TYR A 708 -10.72 -18.74 13.31
CA TYR A 708 -9.92 -18.87 14.53
C TYR A 708 -8.86 -19.98 14.46
N GLY A 709 -8.90 -20.83 13.43
CA GLY A 709 -8.08 -22.04 13.36
C GLY A 709 -8.52 -23.12 14.35
N SER A 710 -9.75 -23.08 14.87
CA SER A 710 -10.21 -24.05 15.87
C SER A 710 -10.43 -25.44 15.27
N ALA A 711 -10.62 -26.43 16.14
CA ALA A 711 -10.93 -27.78 15.72
C ALA A 711 -12.25 -27.84 14.91
N TRP A 712 -12.31 -28.79 13.99
CA TRP A 712 -13.48 -29.05 13.15
C TRP A 712 -13.54 -30.52 12.79
N THR A 713 -14.68 -30.99 12.28
CA THR A 713 -14.78 -32.32 11.66
C THR A 713 -14.79 -32.17 10.16
N LYS A 714 -14.29 -33.19 9.46
CA LYS A 714 -14.32 -33.25 7.99
C LYS A 714 -15.73 -33.10 7.43
N SER A 715 -16.71 -33.78 8.02
CA SER A 715 -18.11 -33.73 7.59
C SER A 715 -18.71 -32.32 7.75
N ALA A 716 -18.46 -31.64 8.88
CA ALA A 716 -18.94 -30.29 9.11
C ALA A 716 -18.23 -29.25 8.23
N CYS A 717 -16.94 -29.45 7.95
CA CYS A 717 -16.18 -28.63 7.02
C CYS A 717 -16.75 -28.71 5.59
N GLU A 718 -16.96 -29.93 5.07
CA GLU A 718 -17.54 -30.09 3.72
C GLU A 718 -18.95 -29.51 3.65
N ALA A 719 -19.77 -29.72 4.69
CA ALA A 719 -21.10 -29.13 4.76
C ALA A 719 -21.07 -27.59 4.76
N ALA A 720 -19.97 -26.95 5.14
CA ALA A 720 -19.83 -25.50 5.18
C ALA A 720 -19.45 -24.86 3.84
N LYS A 721 -19.11 -25.66 2.82
CA LYS A 721 -18.89 -25.17 1.46
C LYS A 721 -20.23 -24.92 0.77
N MET A 722 -20.49 -23.66 0.39
CA MET A 722 -21.68 -23.29 -0.39
C MET A 722 -21.41 -23.19 -1.90
N LEU A 723 -20.16 -22.91 -2.25
CA LEU A 723 -19.63 -22.91 -3.61
C LEU A 723 -18.49 -23.92 -3.66
N ASN A 724 -17.79 -24.00 -4.80
CA ASN A 724 -16.57 -24.80 -4.96
C ASN A 724 -15.36 -24.18 -4.20
N TRP A 725 -15.58 -23.70 -2.97
CA TRP A 725 -14.55 -23.14 -2.11
C TRP A 725 -13.53 -24.21 -1.73
N ASP A 726 -12.26 -23.84 -1.78
CA ASP A 726 -11.12 -24.77 -1.77
C ASP A 726 -10.38 -24.84 -0.43
N PHE A 727 -10.99 -24.38 0.68
CA PHE A 727 -10.42 -24.67 2.00
C PHE A 727 -10.43 -26.18 2.25
N ASP A 728 -9.32 -26.68 2.78
CA ASP A 728 -9.01 -28.11 2.77
C ASP A 728 -9.71 -28.82 3.92
N CYS A 729 -10.79 -29.55 3.61
CA CYS A 729 -11.52 -30.30 4.63
C CYS A 729 -10.88 -31.66 4.97
N LYS A 730 -9.90 -32.13 4.16
CA LYS A 730 -9.28 -33.45 4.35
C LYS A 730 -8.33 -33.48 5.55
N ILE A 731 -7.89 -32.32 6.04
CA ILE A 731 -7.02 -32.23 7.22
C ILE A 731 -7.75 -32.52 8.52
N TYR A 732 -9.07 -32.30 8.55
CA TYR A 732 -9.84 -32.48 9.77
C TYR A 732 -10.15 -33.96 10.00
N PRO A 733 -10.21 -34.41 11.27
CA PRO A 733 -10.62 -35.77 11.59
C PRO A 733 -12.11 -36.00 11.31
N ASP A 734 -12.51 -37.26 11.16
CA ASP A 734 -13.93 -37.63 10.98
C ASP A 734 -14.73 -37.38 12.28
N GLU A 735 -14.11 -37.61 13.44
CA GLU A 735 -14.66 -37.32 14.77
C GLU A 735 -13.68 -36.48 15.59
N LEU A 736 -14.20 -35.58 16.43
CA LEU A 736 -13.36 -34.81 17.35
C LEU A 736 -12.80 -35.74 18.44
N PRO A 737 -11.52 -35.61 18.84
CA PRO A 737 -10.95 -36.40 19.91
C PRO A 737 -11.77 -36.26 21.21
N LEU A 738 -12.09 -37.38 21.86
CA LEU A 738 -12.87 -37.43 23.12
C LEU A 738 -12.16 -36.78 24.34
N THR A 739 -10.94 -36.30 24.18
CA THR A 739 -10.12 -35.71 25.25
C THR A 739 -9.94 -34.21 25.04
N GLY A 740 -10.87 -33.43 25.57
CA GLY A 740 -10.85 -31.97 25.57
C GLY A 740 -12.12 -31.38 26.17
N GLY A 741 -12.61 -31.97 27.27
CA GLY A 741 -13.85 -31.53 27.90
C GLY A 741 -13.76 -30.08 28.40
N LEU A 742 -14.63 -29.22 27.86
CA LEU A 742 -15.29 -28.09 28.52
C LEU A 742 -14.45 -27.00 29.21
N LYS A 743 -13.11 -27.04 29.19
CA LYS A 743 -12.27 -26.02 29.85
C LYS A 743 -11.77 -24.88 28.95
N ASP A 744 -11.75 -25.06 27.63
CA ASP A 744 -11.14 -24.08 26.69
C ASP A 744 -12.13 -23.42 25.71
N GLU A 745 -13.44 -23.63 25.85
CA GLU A 745 -14.46 -23.17 24.87
C GLU A 745 -15.58 -22.26 25.42
N LEU A 746 -15.30 -21.43 26.43
CA LEU A 746 -16.18 -20.31 26.79
C LEU A 746 -15.49 -18.95 26.61
#